data_AF-A0A553YMM5-F1
#
_entry.id   AF-A0A553YMM5-F1
#
_cell.length_a   1.000
_cell.length_b   1.000
_cell.length_c   1.000
_cell.angle_alpha   90.00
_cell.angle_beta   90.00
_cell.angle_gamma   90.00
#
_symmetry.space_group_name_H-M   'P 1'
#
loop_
_entity.id
_entity.type
_entity.pdbx_description
1 polymer ?
#
loop_
_entity_poly.entity_id
_entity_poly.type
_entity_poly.pdbx_seq_one_letter_code
_entity_poly.pdbx_strand_id
1 'polypeptide(L)'
;MVMVLADPEMLDRLAKSMDRKAGEIPRLKARANTLQAGGEVSGLTALAAWLGVTARELRSRARTLRSPSESRFDSLGAFDLPDTLARQGKGRGPAAELKKILDAHKDGPGAHRGADAAERRAQAVKKYFSGLSRAEQAALAAADPELVGNLDGVPSEIRFAANRMEIQEAFNEESAYLKDLAKDDPRYLRTKKRVDTLRRFMSPRVMEKKDPGGRRVTVEVPRQFLVFDADYGTVGDPKSASFADGRVAEVVGDLENAKKVLLRVPGVTSRLDGFDEFAQGGYDLVRAGYGKVEDPDTAVISWQGYDAPEYGDSLDPEKAVAGGKALAEFRSGISVNLRKDARVDIFAHSYGTLVTAKAIQSGLKNVDNIVFMGSPGLGPGINSVADLHMPGTKFYAMRAPEDFVSYTEGHGKDPADFKGITRLATDRSHRHSEYYKEDSESMNNLQRILFGDTKELTFEHTTLDEEMMGAQELRMLVAFLRAKVPPDVANKMGRDLDPILQNKISGRAGMTDLIGPIQGVLDKHQMLDRVTPQELQKELVALSGSLTYKQTCKAVEEIGAPAWVARAAGGSAMLAATKLLDPASHLVAKGMELERLMNDVGDLFSGDSLMADGVRTVGAAFDLLNQPGWSVPYGRSGR
;
A
#
# COMPACT_ATOMS: atom_id res chain seq x y z
N MET A 1 -30.61 14.14 11.70
CA MET A 1 -30.82 13.36 12.94
C MET A 1 -29.68 12.37 13.02
N VAL A 2 -28.71 12.60 13.92
CA VAL A 2 -27.46 11.83 13.99
C VAL A 2 -27.77 10.44 14.56
N MET A 3 -27.58 9.41 13.74
CA MET A 3 -27.68 8.01 14.19
C MET A 3 -26.39 7.68 14.95
N VAL A 4 -26.43 7.74 16.28
CA VAL A 4 -25.34 7.26 17.13
C VAL A 4 -25.35 5.74 17.04
N LEU A 5 -24.36 5.17 16.36
CA LEU A 5 -24.11 3.72 16.36
C LEU A 5 -23.91 3.28 17.81
N ALA A 6 -24.76 2.36 18.28
CA ALA A 6 -24.69 1.87 19.64
C ALA A 6 -23.52 0.90 19.80
N ASP A 7 -22.42 1.37 20.41
CA ASP A 7 -21.29 0.54 20.80
C ASP A 7 -21.71 -0.47 21.90
N PRO A 8 -21.50 -1.79 21.72
CA PRO A 8 -21.84 -2.79 22.74
C PRO A 8 -21.13 -2.58 24.09
N GLU A 9 -19.95 -1.94 24.14
CA GLU A 9 -19.31 -1.54 25.41
C GLU A 9 -20.01 -0.34 26.06
N MET A 10 -20.44 0.63 25.26
CA MET A 10 -21.27 1.75 25.71
C MET A 10 -22.62 1.27 26.29
N LEU A 11 -23.30 0.34 25.62
CA LEU A 11 -24.56 -0.23 26.09
C LEU A 11 -24.41 -0.97 27.43
N ASP A 12 -23.31 -1.70 27.61
CA ASP A 12 -23.02 -2.39 28.86
C ASP A 12 -22.66 -1.42 30.00
N ARG A 13 -21.92 -0.35 29.69
CA ARG A 13 -21.65 0.74 30.65
C ARG A 13 -22.95 1.41 31.09
N LEU A 14 -23.87 1.65 30.15
CA LEU A 14 -25.18 2.22 30.45
C LEU A 14 -26.04 1.27 31.31
N ALA A 15 -26.08 -0.02 30.95
CA ALA A 15 -26.80 -1.02 31.73
C ALA A 15 -26.26 -1.17 33.16
N LYS A 16 -24.94 -1.14 33.35
CA LYS A 16 -24.30 -1.14 34.69
C LYS A 16 -24.66 0.10 35.50
N SER A 17 -24.75 1.27 34.86
CA SER A 17 -25.18 2.51 35.50
C SER A 17 -26.64 2.42 35.99
N MET A 18 -27.53 1.88 35.14
CA MET A 18 -28.95 1.70 35.46
C MET A 18 -29.16 0.73 36.64
N ASP A 19 -28.45 -0.40 36.67
CA ASP A 19 -28.53 -1.36 37.80
C ASP A 19 -28.06 -0.74 39.12
N ARG A 20 -26.97 0.05 39.07
CA ARG A 20 -26.47 0.75 40.26
C ARG A 20 -27.54 1.69 40.82
N LYS A 21 -28.18 2.48 39.94
CA LYS A 21 -29.26 3.39 40.32
C LYS A 21 -30.50 2.66 40.83
N ALA A 22 -30.87 1.54 40.21
CA ALA A 22 -31.96 0.69 40.70
C ALA A 22 -31.67 0.13 42.10
N GLY A 23 -30.42 -0.26 42.39
CA GLY A 23 -29.98 -0.76 43.69
C GLY A 23 -29.91 0.30 44.80
N GLU A 24 -29.81 1.59 44.46
CA GLU A 24 -29.83 2.70 45.43
C GLU A 24 -31.26 3.03 45.92
N ILE A 25 -32.28 2.75 45.11
CA ILE A 25 -33.68 3.13 45.38
C ILE A 25 -34.26 2.54 46.68
N PRO A 26 -34.05 1.25 47.04
CA PRO A 26 -34.54 0.72 48.31
C PRO A 26 -34.04 1.49 49.53
N ARG A 27 -32.79 1.96 49.50
CA ARG A 27 -32.21 2.78 50.59
C ARG A 27 -32.85 4.17 50.64
N LEU A 28 -33.10 4.80 49.48
CA LEU A 28 -33.79 6.08 49.40
C LEU A 28 -35.23 5.99 49.91
N LYS A 29 -35.94 4.90 49.57
CA LYS A 29 -37.30 4.63 50.07
C LYS A 29 -37.33 4.40 51.58
N ALA A 30 -36.37 3.63 52.11
CA ALA A 30 -36.23 3.43 53.55
C ALA A 30 -36.02 4.78 54.28
N ARG A 31 -35.16 5.63 53.75
CA ARG A 31 -34.90 6.97 54.32
C ARG A 31 -36.11 7.91 54.21
N ALA A 32 -36.83 7.90 53.09
CA ALA A 32 -38.05 8.69 52.94
C ALA A 32 -39.17 8.23 53.89
N ASN A 33 -39.29 6.92 54.13
CA ASN A 33 -40.22 6.39 55.12
C ASN A 33 -39.86 6.81 56.54
N THR A 34 -38.57 6.84 56.90
CA THR A 34 -38.14 7.38 58.21
C THR A 34 -38.41 8.88 58.37
N LEU A 35 -38.49 9.61 57.25
CA LEU A 35 -38.78 11.05 57.21
C LEU A 35 -40.28 11.35 56.98
N GLN A 36 -41.15 10.33 57.02
CA GLN A 36 -42.59 10.43 56.75
C GLN A 36 -42.97 11.01 55.37
N ALA A 37 -42.04 11.01 54.41
CA ALA A 37 -42.25 11.46 53.02
C ALA A 37 -42.58 10.30 52.06
N GLY A 38 -43.09 9.18 52.57
CA GLY A 38 -43.29 7.95 51.80
C GLY A 38 -44.21 8.10 50.57
N GLY A 39 -45.19 9.01 50.64
CA GLY A 39 -46.09 9.32 49.53
C GLY A 39 -45.38 9.96 48.33
N GLU A 40 -44.39 10.81 48.59
CA GLU A 40 -43.62 11.55 47.57
C GLU A 40 -42.66 10.65 46.77
N VAL A 41 -42.28 9.50 47.35
CA VAL A 41 -41.35 8.54 46.73
C VAL A 41 -42.01 7.26 46.22
N SER A 42 -43.34 7.23 46.19
CA SER A 42 -44.13 6.07 45.73
C SER A 42 -43.75 5.60 44.32
N GLY A 43 -43.42 6.54 43.42
CA GLY A 43 -42.96 6.26 42.05
C GLY A 43 -41.58 5.61 41.94
N LEU A 44 -40.75 5.66 42.98
CA LEU A 44 -39.39 5.09 42.92
C LEU A 44 -39.39 3.57 42.72
N THR A 45 -40.42 2.88 43.21
CA THR A 45 -40.51 1.41 43.04
C THR A 45 -40.76 1.04 41.57
N ALA A 46 -41.61 1.79 40.87
CA ALA A 46 -41.83 1.63 39.44
C ALA A 46 -40.58 2.01 38.63
N LEU A 47 -39.88 3.08 39.04
CA LEU A 47 -38.61 3.50 38.42
C LEU A 47 -37.52 2.43 38.56
N ALA A 48 -37.37 1.80 39.73
CA ALA A 48 -36.41 0.73 39.94
C ALA A 48 -36.71 -0.49 39.05
N ALA A 49 -38.00 -0.85 38.93
CA ALA A 49 -38.44 -1.93 38.05
C ALA A 49 -38.14 -1.61 36.58
N TRP A 50 -38.46 -0.39 36.13
CA TRP A 50 -38.15 0.08 34.79
C TRP A 50 -36.64 0.05 34.50
N LEU A 51 -35.82 0.64 35.38
CA LEU A 51 -34.35 0.63 35.25
C LEU A 51 -33.79 -0.79 35.13
N GLY A 52 -34.29 -1.73 35.92
CA GLY A 52 -33.86 -3.13 35.84
C GLY A 52 -34.29 -3.84 34.55
N VAL A 53 -35.50 -3.56 34.04
CA VAL A 53 -35.97 -4.07 32.75
C VAL A 53 -35.12 -3.49 31.61
N THR A 54 -34.91 -2.17 31.60
CA THR A 54 -34.12 -1.49 30.58
C THR A 54 -32.65 -1.91 30.61
N ALA A 55 -32.05 -2.12 31.80
CA ALA A 55 -30.70 -2.65 31.91
C ALA A 55 -30.57 -4.07 31.33
N ARG A 56 -31.57 -4.94 31.54
CA ARG A 56 -31.61 -6.27 30.92
C ARG A 56 -31.75 -6.19 29.40
N GLU A 57 -32.61 -5.31 28.90
CA GLU A 57 -32.80 -5.06 27.47
C GLU A 57 -31.51 -4.55 26.81
N LEU A 58 -30.83 -3.58 27.44
CA LEU A 58 -29.55 -3.05 26.96
C LEU A 58 -28.45 -4.12 26.92
N ARG A 59 -28.38 -5.01 27.92
CA ARG A 59 -27.47 -6.18 27.89
C ARG A 59 -27.85 -7.22 26.85
N SER A 60 -29.14 -7.37 26.59
CA SER A 60 -29.63 -8.23 25.51
C SER A 60 -29.15 -7.69 24.18
N ARG A 61 -29.35 -6.40 23.92
CA ARG A 61 -28.87 -5.71 22.70
C ARG A 61 -27.36 -5.69 22.62
N ALA A 62 -26.64 -5.45 23.72
CA ALA A 62 -25.19 -5.54 23.77
C ALA A 62 -24.70 -6.96 23.46
N ARG A 63 -25.40 -8.00 23.94
CA ARG A 63 -25.11 -9.40 23.55
C ARG A 63 -25.41 -9.66 22.08
N THR A 64 -26.53 -9.19 21.54
CA THR A 64 -26.84 -9.28 20.11
C THR A 64 -25.80 -8.56 19.24
N LEU A 65 -25.26 -7.43 19.74
CA LEU A 65 -24.20 -6.68 19.06
C LEU A 65 -22.79 -7.27 19.29
N ARG A 66 -22.60 -8.17 20.26
CA ARG A 66 -21.32 -8.84 20.59
C ARG A 66 -21.20 -10.24 20.02
N SER A 67 -22.32 -10.95 20.00
CA SER A 67 -22.45 -12.26 19.42
C SER A 67 -23.10 -12.04 18.08
N PRO A 68 -22.34 -12.03 16.98
CA PRO A 68 -22.91 -12.45 15.72
C PRO A 68 -23.17 -13.96 15.89
N SER A 69 -24.20 -14.32 16.65
CA SER A 69 -24.82 -15.64 16.52
C SER A 69 -25.86 -15.49 15.42
N GLU A 70 -25.38 -15.14 14.24
CA GLU A 70 -26.09 -15.44 13.02
C GLU A 70 -26.09 -16.97 12.94
N SER A 71 -27.27 -17.60 12.81
CA SER A 71 -27.24 -18.98 12.32
C SER A 71 -26.41 -18.94 11.02
N ARG A 72 -25.60 -19.96 10.72
CA ARG A 72 -24.81 -19.96 9.47
C ARG A 72 -25.63 -19.63 8.21
N PHE A 73 -26.95 -19.79 8.27
CA PHE A 73 -27.90 -19.48 7.22
C PHE A 73 -28.33 -18.01 7.14
N ASP A 74 -28.08 -17.19 8.16
CA ASP A 74 -28.43 -15.76 8.14
C ASP A 74 -27.54 -15.01 7.13
N SER A 75 -26.33 -15.51 6.88
CA SER A 75 -25.48 -15.13 5.75
C SER A 75 -26.17 -15.28 4.40
N LEU A 76 -27.08 -16.26 4.23
CA LEU A 76 -27.87 -16.40 3.00
C LEU A 76 -28.88 -15.26 2.88
N GLY A 77 -29.58 -14.95 3.98
CA GLY A 77 -30.56 -13.86 4.03
C GLY A 77 -29.96 -12.48 3.73
N ALA A 78 -28.71 -12.23 4.13
CA ALA A 78 -28.01 -10.99 3.82
C ALA A 78 -27.85 -10.73 2.31
N PHE A 79 -27.89 -11.78 1.47
CA PHE A 79 -27.81 -11.69 0.01
C PHE A 79 -29.12 -12.14 -0.66
N ASP A 80 -30.24 -12.03 0.06
CA ASP A 80 -31.58 -12.42 -0.37
C ASP A 80 -31.70 -13.89 -0.80
N LEU A 81 -30.80 -14.78 -0.37
CA LEU A 81 -30.76 -16.19 -0.77
C LEU A 81 -31.72 -17.03 0.08
N PRO A 82 -32.49 -17.95 -0.55
CA PRO A 82 -33.37 -18.85 0.19
C PRO A 82 -32.58 -19.92 0.97
N ASP A 83 -32.97 -20.18 2.21
CA ASP A 83 -32.25 -21.07 3.12
C ASP A 83 -32.95 -22.43 3.37
N THR A 84 -34.14 -22.65 2.79
CA THR A 84 -34.99 -23.82 3.08
C THR A 84 -34.30 -25.14 2.75
N LEU A 85 -33.72 -25.28 1.55
CA LEU A 85 -32.96 -26.46 1.14
C LEU A 85 -31.63 -26.59 1.90
N ALA A 86 -31.02 -25.47 2.25
CA ALA A 86 -29.78 -25.43 3.03
C ALA A 86 -30.01 -26.02 4.43
N ARG A 87 -31.08 -25.58 5.12
CA ARG A 87 -31.50 -26.11 6.44
C ARG A 87 -31.85 -27.60 6.41
N GLN A 88 -32.31 -28.10 5.26
CA GLN A 88 -32.61 -29.52 5.04
C GLN A 88 -31.37 -30.36 4.66
N GLY A 89 -30.18 -29.75 4.56
CA GLY A 89 -28.94 -30.45 4.20
C GLY A 89 -28.91 -30.94 2.74
N LYS A 90 -29.74 -30.36 1.85
CA LYS A 90 -29.88 -30.81 0.46
C LYS A 90 -28.73 -30.39 -0.47
N GLY A 91 -27.74 -29.65 0.02
CA GLY A 91 -26.56 -29.25 -0.76
C GLY A 91 -25.55 -30.37 -1.03
N ARG A 92 -25.59 -31.49 -0.29
CA ARG A 92 -24.61 -32.60 -0.43
C ARG A 92 -24.63 -33.27 -1.80
N GLY A 93 -25.81 -33.41 -2.40
CA GLY A 93 -25.96 -33.99 -3.74
C GLY A 93 -25.29 -33.13 -4.82
N PRO A 94 -25.68 -31.84 -4.93
CA PRO A 94 -25.01 -30.89 -5.80
C PRO A 94 -23.51 -30.78 -5.57
N ALA A 95 -23.03 -30.82 -4.31
CA ALA A 95 -21.61 -30.77 -4.00
C ALA A 95 -20.82 -31.94 -4.60
N ALA A 96 -21.39 -33.15 -4.55
CA ALA A 96 -20.75 -34.33 -5.15
C ALA A 96 -20.63 -34.20 -6.69
N GLU A 97 -21.60 -33.59 -7.35
CA GLU A 97 -21.55 -33.38 -8.80
C GLU A 97 -20.56 -32.26 -9.17
N LEU A 98 -20.56 -31.16 -8.41
CA LEU A 98 -19.56 -30.09 -8.56
C LEU A 98 -18.14 -30.66 -8.44
N LYS A 99 -17.89 -31.54 -7.47
CA LYS A 99 -16.59 -32.19 -7.31
C LYS A 99 -16.16 -32.98 -8.55
N LYS A 100 -17.07 -33.71 -9.21
CA LYS A 100 -16.75 -34.42 -10.47
C LYS A 100 -16.37 -33.45 -11.59
N ILE A 101 -17.08 -32.32 -11.68
CA ILE A 101 -16.76 -31.26 -12.67
C ILE A 101 -15.35 -30.72 -12.41
N LEU A 102 -15.01 -30.45 -11.15
CA LEU A 102 -13.67 -30.00 -10.77
C LEU A 102 -12.61 -31.06 -11.07
N ASP A 103 -12.88 -32.33 -10.77
CA ASP A 103 -11.98 -33.44 -11.04
C ASP A 103 -11.70 -33.60 -12.54
N ALA A 104 -12.71 -33.40 -13.40
CA ALA A 104 -12.55 -33.41 -14.86
C ALA A 104 -11.71 -32.24 -15.40
N HIS A 105 -11.55 -31.18 -14.60
CA HIS A 105 -10.73 -30.00 -14.92
C HIS A 105 -9.46 -29.92 -14.07
N LYS A 106 -9.09 -30.99 -13.36
CA LYS A 106 -7.77 -31.11 -12.73
C LYS A 106 -6.72 -31.27 -13.82
N ASP A 107 -5.61 -30.56 -13.68
CA ASP A 107 -4.51 -30.58 -14.65
C ASP A 107 -3.94 -32.00 -14.79
N GLY A 108 -4.19 -32.64 -15.93
CA GLY A 108 -3.41 -33.80 -16.38
C GLY A 108 -2.02 -33.37 -16.89
N PRO A 109 -1.05 -34.28 -17.01
CA PRO A 109 0.22 -33.99 -17.68
C PRO A 109 -0.06 -33.53 -19.12
N GLY A 110 0.20 -32.26 -19.42
CA GLY A 110 -0.05 -31.66 -20.75
C GLY A 110 -1.27 -30.74 -20.86
N ALA A 111 -2.05 -30.52 -19.79
CA ALA A 111 -3.12 -29.51 -19.78
C ALA A 111 -2.53 -28.08 -19.87
N HIS A 112 -3.18 -27.19 -20.64
CA HIS A 112 -2.80 -25.76 -20.68
C HIS A 112 -2.84 -25.19 -19.26
N ARG A 113 -1.67 -24.94 -18.64
CA ARG A 113 -1.57 -24.40 -17.26
C ARG A 113 -1.84 -22.90 -17.25
N GLY A 114 -2.28 -22.37 -16.11
CA GLY A 114 -2.43 -20.93 -15.87
C GLY A 114 -3.79 -20.35 -16.26
N ALA A 115 -3.80 -19.08 -16.67
CA ALA A 115 -4.99 -18.27 -16.92
C ALA A 115 -6.09 -18.96 -17.77
N ASP A 116 -5.71 -19.61 -18.88
CA ASP A 116 -6.66 -20.26 -19.79
C ASP A 116 -7.34 -21.50 -19.17
N ALA A 117 -6.63 -22.28 -18.34
CA ALA A 117 -7.25 -23.39 -17.60
C ALA A 117 -8.21 -22.88 -16.54
N ALA A 118 -7.82 -21.82 -15.81
CA ALA A 118 -8.69 -21.19 -14.83
C ALA A 118 -9.99 -20.70 -15.47
N GLU A 119 -9.90 -20.05 -16.64
CA GLU A 119 -11.07 -19.60 -17.41
C GLU A 119 -11.98 -20.77 -17.82
N ARG A 120 -11.44 -21.84 -18.42
CA ARG A 120 -12.24 -23.00 -18.83
C ARG A 120 -12.92 -23.69 -17.65
N ARG A 121 -12.21 -23.86 -16.53
CA ARG A 121 -12.79 -24.40 -15.29
C ARG A 121 -13.92 -23.51 -14.80
N ALA A 122 -13.72 -22.20 -14.76
CA ALA A 122 -14.74 -21.25 -14.35
C ALA A 122 -15.97 -21.27 -15.28
N GLN A 123 -15.79 -21.43 -16.60
CA GLN A 123 -16.89 -21.60 -17.54
C GLN A 123 -17.70 -22.88 -17.27
N ALA A 124 -17.04 -23.99 -16.94
CA ALA A 124 -17.71 -25.25 -16.59
C ALA A 124 -18.50 -25.12 -15.28
N VAL A 125 -17.92 -24.47 -14.26
CA VAL A 125 -18.59 -24.17 -12.99
C VAL A 125 -19.80 -23.26 -13.23
N LYS A 126 -19.65 -22.18 -14.01
CA LYS A 126 -20.74 -21.26 -14.35
C LYS A 126 -21.90 -21.99 -15.04
N LYS A 127 -21.59 -22.89 -15.97
CA LYS A 127 -22.59 -23.70 -16.67
C LYS A 127 -23.36 -24.60 -15.69
N TYR A 128 -22.66 -25.19 -14.72
CA TYR A 128 -23.28 -26.01 -13.69
C TYR A 128 -24.20 -25.19 -12.77
N PHE A 129 -23.71 -24.08 -12.23
CA PHE A 129 -24.50 -23.21 -11.35
C PHE A 129 -25.71 -22.61 -12.07
N SER A 130 -25.58 -22.24 -13.34
CA SER A 130 -26.72 -21.78 -14.16
C SER A 130 -27.84 -22.81 -14.33
N GLY A 131 -27.53 -24.10 -14.14
CA GLY A 131 -28.51 -25.19 -14.18
C GLY A 131 -29.21 -25.46 -12.84
N LEU A 132 -28.73 -24.88 -11.75
CA LEU A 132 -29.29 -25.04 -10.40
C LEU A 132 -30.31 -23.93 -10.12
N SER A 133 -31.34 -24.26 -9.35
CA SER A 133 -32.22 -23.25 -8.75
C SER A 133 -31.47 -22.42 -7.69
N ARG A 134 -31.93 -21.18 -7.44
CA ARG A 134 -31.38 -20.29 -6.39
C ARG A 134 -31.29 -20.97 -5.02
N ALA A 135 -32.25 -21.84 -4.69
CA ALA A 135 -32.25 -22.63 -3.45
C ALA A 135 -31.23 -23.77 -3.43
N GLU A 136 -30.97 -24.41 -4.57
CA GLU A 136 -29.90 -25.41 -4.67
C GLU A 136 -28.52 -24.76 -4.62
N GLN A 137 -28.34 -23.60 -5.26
CA GLN A 137 -27.09 -22.82 -5.16
C GLN A 137 -26.81 -22.39 -3.72
N ALA A 138 -27.81 -21.87 -3.02
CA ALA A 138 -27.71 -21.49 -1.60
C ALA A 138 -27.45 -22.71 -0.69
N ALA A 139 -28.11 -23.84 -0.96
CA ALA A 139 -27.86 -25.09 -0.24
C ALA A 139 -26.44 -25.63 -0.47
N LEU A 140 -25.90 -25.47 -1.68
CA LEU A 140 -24.53 -25.84 -2.01
C LEU A 140 -23.52 -24.94 -1.29
N ALA A 141 -23.72 -23.62 -1.31
CA ALA A 141 -22.90 -22.67 -0.54
C ALA A 141 -22.90 -23.00 0.97
N ALA A 142 -24.05 -23.37 1.52
CA ALA A 142 -24.13 -23.78 2.92
C ALA A 142 -23.62 -25.21 3.19
N ALA A 143 -23.38 -26.03 2.18
CA ALA A 143 -22.85 -27.39 2.38
C ALA A 143 -21.32 -27.40 2.41
N ASP A 144 -20.69 -26.55 1.59
CA ASP A 144 -19.24 -26.45 1.45
C ASP A 144 -18.85 -24.98 1.16
N PRO A 145 -18.89 -24.09 2.17
CA PRO A 145 -18.71 -22.66 1.95
C PRO A 145 -17.27 -22.29 1.55
N GLU A 146 -16.26 -22.96 2.10
CA GLU A 146 -14.86 -22.82 1.69
C GLU A 146 -14.67 -23.05 0.18
N LEU A 147 -15.20 -24.17 -0.35
CA LEU A 147 -15.11 -24.47 -1.78
C LEU A 147 -15.91 -23.45 -2.60
N VAL A 148 -17.18 -23.25 -2.27
CA VAL A 148 -18.10 -22.44 -3.09
C VAL A 148 -17.71 -20.97 -3.07
N GLY A 149 -17.28 -20.46 -1.91
CA GLY A 149 -16.83 -19.08 -1.72
C GLY A 149 -15.63 -18.74 -2.59
N ASN A 150 -14.67 -19.64 -2.70
CA ASN A 150 -13.42 -19.41 -3.41
C ASN A 150 -13.43 -19.88 -4.88
N LEU A 151 -14.51 -20.49 -5.36
CA LEU A 151 -14.56 -21.10 -6.68
C LEU A 151 -14.99 -20.13 -7.79
N ASP A 152 -14.10 -19.87 -8.73
CA ASP A 152 -14.42 -19.07 -9.91
C ASP A 152 -15.47 -19.74 -10.79
N GLY A 153 -16.35 -18.92 -11.38
CA GLY A 153 -17.54 -19.37 -12.12
C GLY A 153 -18.82 -19.44 -11.29
N VAL A 154 -18.72 -19.53 -9.96
CA VAL A 154 -19.87 -19.40 -9.06
C VAL A 154 -20.39 -17.95 -9.10
N PRO A 155 -21.72 -17.71 -9.20
CA PRO A 155 -22.29 -16.37 -9.12
C PRO A 155 -21.83 -15.63 -7.86
N SER A 156 -21.53 -14.34 -8.00
CA SER A 156 -20.84 -13.54 -6.98
C SER A 156 -21.62 -13.48 -5.67
N GLU A 157 -22.94 -13.32 -5.73
CA GLU A 157 -23.81 -13.34 -4.55
C GLU A 157 -23.74 -14.65 -3.74
N ILE A 158 -23.57 -15.79 -4.43
CA ILE A 158 -23.41 -17.10 -3.79
C ILE A 158 -22.05 -17.21 -3.12
N ARG A 159 -20.99 -16.68 -3.76
CA ARG A 159 -19.64 -16.59 -3.18
C ARG A 159 -19.61 -15.70 -1.95
N PHE A 160 -20.29 -14.55 -2.00
CA PHE A 160 -20.37 -13.61 -0.90
C PHE A 160 -21.02 -14.24 0.34
N ALA A 161 -22.13 -14.97 0.14
CA ALA A 161 -22.79 -15.66 1.22
C ALA A 161 -21.95 -16.80 1.81
N ALA A 162 -21.28 -17.58 0.96
CA ALA A 162 -20.39 -18.66 1.38
C ALA A 162 -19.19 -18.13 2.18
N ASN A 163 -18.47 -17.14 1.64
CA ASN A 163 -17.32 -16.54 2.34
C ASN A 163 -17.73 -15.83 3.64
N ARG A 164 -18.96 -15.27 3.74
CA ARG A 164 -19.46 -14.74 5.01
C ARG A 164 -19.60 -15.83 6.09
N MET A 165 -19.95 -17.06 5.72
CA MET A 165 -19.97 -18.19 6.67
C MET A 165 -18.56 -18.55 7.13
N GLU A 166 -17.57 -18.58 6.23
CA GLU A 166 -16.17 -18.84 6.57
C GLU A 166 -15.57 -17.75 7.46
N ILE A 167 -15.87 -16.48 7.18
CA ILE A 167 -15.45 -15.34 8.03
C ILE A 167 -16.04 -15.48 9.45
N GLN A 168 -17.30 -15.90 9.56
CA GLN A 168 -17.96 -16.11 10.84
C GLN A 168 -17.31 -17.26 11.62
N GLU A 169 -16.93 -18.35 10.95
CA GLU A 169 -16.24 -19.48 11.59
C GLU A 169 -14.85 -19.06 12.06
N ALA A 170 -14.05 -18.45 11.19
CA ALA A 170 -12.74 -17.91 11.55
C ALA A 170 -12.82 -16.91 12.71
N PHE A 171 -13.85 -16.04 12.73
CA PHE A 171 -14.07 -15.13 13.86
C PHE A 171 -14.31 -15.89 15.16
N ASN A 172 -15.10 -16.97 15.14
CA ASN A 172 -15.41 -17.76 16.34
C ASN A 172 -14.16 -18.47 16.87
N GLU A 173 -13.41 -19.12 15.99
CA GLU A 173 -12.18 -19.84 16.31
C GLU A 173 -11.10 -18.91 16.86
N GLU A 174 -10.80 -17.83 16.14
CA GLU A 174 -9.77 -16.88 16.55
C GLU A 174 -10.17 -16.08 17.81
N SER A 175 -11.47 -15.81 17.99
CA SER A 175 -11.98 -15.20 19.24
C SER A 175 -11.88 -16.14 20.44
N ALA A 176 -12.06 -17.45 20.23
CA ALA A 176 -11.85 -18.44 21.29
C ALA A 176 -10.36 -18.48 21.66
N TYR A 177 -9.49 -18.57 20.66
CA TYR A 177 -8.04 -18.54 20.86
C TYR A 177 -7.57 -17.27 21.59
N LEU A 178 -8.07 -16.09 21.22
CA LEU A 178 -7.73 -14.82 21.86
C LEU A 178 -8.09 -14.79 23.36
N LYS A 179 -9.19 -15.42 23.76
CA LYS A 179 -9.63 -15.43 25.17
C LYS A 179 -8.66 -16.19 26.07
N ASP A 180 -7.99 -17.19 25.51
CA ASP A 180 -7.04 -18.05 26.23
C ASP A 180 -5.62 -17.44 26.28
N LEU A 181 -5.36 -16.37 25.51
CA LEU A 181 -4.09 -15.67 25.52
C LEU A 181 -3.97 -14.69 26.69
N ALA A 182 -2.83 -14.75 27.38
CA ALA A 182 -2.43 -13.71 28.33
C ALA A 182 -2.13 -12.40 27.58
N LYS A 183 -2.39 -11.25 28.20
CA LYS A 183 -2.23 -9.93 27.55
C LYS A 183 -0.78 -9.57 27.23
N ASP A 184 0.16 -10.17 27.94
CA ASP A 184 1.60 -10.04 27.77
C ASP A 184 2.18 -11.10 26.81
N ASP A 185 1.36 -12.02 26.31
CA ASP A 185 1.77 -12.93 25.24
C ASP A 185 2.07 -12.12 23.97
N PRO A 186 3.25 -12.31 23.34
CA PRO A 186 3.61 -11.58 22.13
C PRO A 186 2.60 -11.72 20.97
N ARG A 187 1.77 -12.78 20.97
CA ARG A 187 0.73 -13.02 19.97
C ARG A 187 -0.55 -12.22 20.21
N TYR A 188 -0.79 -11.79 21.44
CA TYR A 188 -2.07 -11.19 21.87
C TYR A 188 -2.50 -10.03 20.97
N LEU A 189 -1.59 -9.10 20.69
CA LEU A 189 -1.92 -7.88 19.95
C LEU A 189 -2.32 -8.18 18.50
N ARG A 190 -1.60 -9.06 17.81
CA ARG A 190 -1.87 -9.40 16.41
C ARG A 190 -3.15 -10.23 16.28
N THR A 191 -3.32 -11.23 17.16
CA THR A 191 -4.58 -12.00 17.23
C THR A 191 -5.76 -11.08 17.53
N LYS A 192 -5.63 -10.13 18.47
CA LYS A 192 -6.69 -9.15 18.75
C LYS A 192 -7.02 -8.31 17.51
N LYS A 193 -6.00 -7.79 16.81
CA LYS A 193 -6.20 -7.01 15.58
C LYS A 193 -6.95 -7.82 14.52
N ARG A 194 -6.60 -9.10 14.37
CA ARG A 194 -7.23 -10.01 13.42
C ARG A 194 -8.70 -10.29 13.75
N VAL A 195 -9.01 -10.62 15.01
CA VAL A 195 -10.40 -10.77 15.50
C VAL A 195 -11.21 -9.49 15.28
N ASP A 196 -10.61 -8.32 15.54
CA ASP A 196 -11.24 -7.02 15.28
C ASP A 196 -11.51 -6.79 13.78
N THR A 197 -10.65 -7.25 12.89
CA THR A 197 -10.86 -7.17 11.44
C THR A 197 -11.93 -8.15 10.95
N LEU A 198 -11.94 -9.41 11.41
CA LEU A 198 -12.99 -10.37 11.07
C LEU A 198 -14.38 -9.89 11.53
N ARG A 199 -14.45 -9.27 12.73
CA ARG A 199 -15.67 -8.61 13.21
C ARG A 199 -16.14 -7.48 12.28
N ARG A 200 -15.21 -6.69 11.75
CA ARG A 200 -15.50 -5.60 10.81
C ARG A 200 -15.89 -6.11 9.42
N PHE A 201 -15.45 -7.30 9.01
CA PHE A 201 -15.92 -7.93 7.77
C PHE A 201 -17.40 -8.31 7.83
N MET A 202 -17.89 -8.72 9.00
CA MET A 202 -19.31 -9.05 9.20
C MET A 202 -20.21 -7.82 9.35
N SER A 203 -19.62 -6.68 9.71
CA SER A 203 -20.35 -5.42 9.85
C SER A 203 -20.71 -4.85 8.47
N PRO A 204 -21.96 -4.38 8.26
CA PRO A 204 -22.33 -3.79 6.99
C PRO A 204 -21.54 -2.51 6.74
N ARG A 205 -21.33 -2.23 5.47
CA ARG A 205 -20.79 -0.96 5.02
C ARG A 205 -21.91 0.03 4.76
N VAL A 206 -21.62 1.29 4.98
CA VAL A 206 -22.49 2.39 4.61
C VAL A 206 -22.25 2.74 3.15
N MET A 207 -23.30 2.77 2.33
CA MET A 207 -23.27 3.16 0.92
C MET A 207 -24.11 4.42 0.70
N GLU A 208 -23.59 5.39 -0.05
CA GLU A 208 -24.35 6.55 -0.50
C GLU A 208 -24.91 6.33 -1.91
N LYS A 209 -26.25 6.32 -2.05
CA LYS A 209 -26.92 6.21 -3.36
C LYS A 209 -27.95 7.31 -3.57
N LYS A 210 -28.37 7.50 -4.83
CA LYS A 210 -29.55 8.31 -5.15
C LYS A 210 -30.81 7.44 -5.08
N ASP A 211 -31.84 7.93 -4.40
CA ASP A 211 -33.19 7.34 -4.49
C ASP A 211 -33.83 7.65 -5.87
N PRO A 212 -34.97 7.03 -6.23
CA PRO A 212 -35.66 7.33 -7.48
C PRO A 212 -36.06 8.82 -7.66
N GLY A 213 -36.10 9.60 -6.58
CA GLY A 213 -36.35 11.04 -6.59
C GLY A 213 -35.07 11.89 -6.67
N GLY A 214 -33.91 11.27 -6.86
CA GLY A 214 -32.60 11.94 -6.96
C GLY A 214 -32.02 12.40 -5.63
N ARG A 215 -32.66 12.11 -4.49
CA ARG A 215 -32.17 12.46 -3.16
C ARG A 215 -31.07 11.50 -2.73
N ARG A 216 -30.05 12.02 -2.05
CA ARG A 216 -29.01 11.19 -1.45
C ARG A 216 -29.58 10.46 -0.26
N VAL A 217 -29.45 9.14 -0.28
CA VAL A 217 -29.82 8.28 0.82
C VAL A 217 -28.64 7.40 1.16
N THR A 218 -28.47 7.19 2.45
CA THR A 218 -27.48 6.28 3.01
C THR A 218 -28.15 4.94 3.24
N VAL A 219 -27.54 3.86 2.75
CA VAL A 219 -28.03 2.50 2.94
C VAL A 219 -26.92 1.62 3.48
N GLU A 220 -27.26 0.71 4.38
CA GLU A 220 -26.34 -0.32 4.83
C GLU A 220 -26.34 -1.46 3.80
N VAL A 221 -25.16 -1.88 3.39
CA VAL A 221 -24.94 -3.00 2.48
C VAL A 221 -23.99 -4.01 3.14
N PRO A 222 -24.28 -5.32 3.09
CA PRO A 222 -23.33 -6.33 3.54
C PRO A 222 -22.01 -6.19 2.77
N ARG A 223 -20.88 -6.36 3.44
CA ARG A 223 -19.59 -6.47 2.77
C ARG A 223 -19.55 -7.76 1.96
N GLN A 224 -18.91 -7.70 0.79
CA GLN A 224 -18.98 -8.71 -0.24
C GLN A 224 -17.60 -9.30 -0.47
N PHE A 225 -17.42 -10.62 -0.31
CA PHE A 225 -16.11 -11.25 -0.41
C PHE A 225 -16.09 -12.35 -1.47
N LEU A 226 -15.24 -12.23 -2.49
CA LEU A 226 -15.02 -13.25 -3.52
C LEU A 226 -14.03 -14.33 -3.07
N VAL A 227 -13.11 -13.98 -2.19
CA VAL A 227 -12.09 -14.88 -1.68
C VAL A 227 -12.03 -14.68 -0.18
N PHE A 228 -11.98 -15.77 0.56
CA PHE A 228 -11.64 -15.77 1.98
C PHE A 228 -11.05 -17.12 2.35
N ASP A 229 -9.88 -17.08 2.98
CA ASP A 229 -9.19 -18.26 3.51
C ASP A 229 -8.23 -17.76 4.58
N ALA A 230 -8.57 -18.07 5.83
CA ALA A 230 -7.88 -17.60 7.02
C ALA A 230 -6.48 -18.23 7.18
N ASP A 231 -6.28 -19.42 6.63
CA ASP A 231 -5.09 -20.25 6.84
C ASP A 231 -4.12 -20.24 5.65
N TYR A 232 -4.44 -19.46 4.62
CA TYR A 232 -3.59 -19.34 3.44
C TYR A 232 -2.26 -18.63 3.73
N GLY A 233 -1.18 -19.20 3.17
CA GLY A 233 0.14 -18.58 3.13
C GLY A 233 0.99 -18.90 4.36
N THR A 234 2.07 -18.12 4.53
CA THR A 234 2.99 -18.27 5.65
C THR A 234 2.51 -17.50 6.88
N VAL A 235 3.07 -17.85 8.04
CA VAL A 235 2.91 -17.06 9.28
C VAL A 235 4.01 -16.01 9.27
N GLY A 236 3.67 -14.74 9.01
CA GLY A 236 4.68 -13.68 8.84
C GLY A 236 5.69 -13.54 9.99
N ASP A 237 5.21 -13.57 11.24
CA ASP A 237 6.07 -13.65 12.43
C ASP A 237 5.49 -14.67 13.41
N PRO A 238 6.04 -15.89 13.48
CA PRO A 238 5.56 -16.96 14.37
C PRO A 238 5.63 -16.62 15.87
N LYS A 239 6.42 -15.61 16.25
CA LYS A 239 6.48 -15.16 17.65
C LYS A 239 5.33 -14.22 17.99
N SER A 240 4.85 -13.43 17.04
CA SER A 240 3.75 -12.48 17.24
C SER A 240 2.43 -12.88 16.60
N ALA A 241 2.36 -14.03 15.90
CA ALA A 241 1.15 -14.58 15.33
C ALA A 241 1.15 -16.11 15.39
N SER A 242 -0.04 -16.70 15.51
CA SER A 242 -0.23 -18.15 15.37
C SER A 242 -1.05 -18.54 14.15
N PHE A 243 -1.55 -17.57 13.40
CA PHE A 243 -2.34 -17.77 12.19
C PHE A 243 -1.51 -17.34 10.98
N ALA A 244 -1.75 -18.00 9.85
CA ALA A 244 -1.21 -17.59 8.57
C ALA A 244 -1.71 -16.18 8.20
N ASP A 245 -1.02 -15.53 7.27
CA ASP A 245 -1.36 -14.17 6.86
C ASP A 245 -2.77 -14.09 6.23
N GLY A 246 -3.24 -15.19 5.66
CA GLY A 246 -4.54 -15.37 5.05
C GLY A 246 -4.67 -14.63 3.72
N ARG A 247 -5.76 -14.93 3.00
CA ARG A 247 -6.11 -14.24 1.75
C ARG A 247 -7.57 -13.83 1.75
N VAL A 248 -7.83 -12.72 1.09
CA VAL A 248 -9.17 -12.13 0.99
C VAL A 248 -9.29 -11.28 -0.26
N ALA A 249 -10.48 -11.26 -0.85
CA ALA A 249 -10.82 -10.32 -1.91
C ALA A 249 -12.20 -9.72 -1.64
N GLU A 250 -12.24 -8.45 -1.29
CA GLU A 250 -13.49 -7.72 -1.05
C GLU A 250 -13.92 -6.94 -2.29
N VAL A 251 -15.21 -6.95 -2.55
CA VAL A 251 -15.88 -6.21 -3.60
C VAL A 251 -16.66 -5.03 -3.00
N VAL A 252 -16.52 -3.88 -3.64
CA VAL A 252 -17.38 -2.71 -3.46
C VAL A 252 -18.10 -2.45 -4.78
N GLY A 253 -19.43 -2.31 -4.76
CA GLY A 253 -20.25 -2.11 -5.95
C GLY A 253 -20.90 -3.40 -6.48
N ASP A 254 -21.61 -3.31 -7.60
CA ASP A 254 -22.27 -4.46 -8.24
C ASP A 254 -21.37 -5.09 -9.30
N LEU A 255 -20.61 -6.12 -8.92
CA LEU A 255 -19.56 -6.70 -9.76
C LEU A 255 -20.06 -7.26 -11.10
N GLU A 256 -21.18 -7.98 -11.11
CA GLU A 256 -21.65 -8.68 -12.31
C GLU A 256 -22.31 -7.72 -13.31
N ASN A 257 -22.81 -6.58 -12.84
CA ASN A 257 -23.44 -5.56 -13.68
C ASN A 257 -22.53 -4.33 -13.93
N ALA A 258 -21.39 -4.22 -13.26
CA ALA A 258 -20.46 -3.10 -13.44
C ALA A 258 -19.88 -3.07 -14.86
N LYS A 259 -19.84 -1.87 -15.43
CA LYS A 259 -19.13 -1.58 -16.69
C LYS A 259 -17.64 -1.28 -16.46
N LYS A 260 -17.27 -0.93 -15.22
CA LYS A 260 -15.93 -0.55 -14.80
C LYS A 260 -15.55 -1.43 -13.61
N VAL A 261 -14.58 -2.32 -13.79
CA VAL A 261 -14.09 -3.19 -12.72
C VAL A 261 -12.63 -2.86 -12.45
N LEU A 262 -12.29 -2.57 -11.19
CA LEU A 262 -10.92 -2.31 -10.79
C LEU A 262 -10.43 -3.42 -9.86
N LEU A 263 -9.27 -4.02 -10.17
CA LEU A 263 -8.55 -4.89 -9.24
C LEU A 263 -7.42 -4.10 -8.60
N ARG A 264 -7.39 -4.05 -7.27
CA ARG A 264 -6.30 -3.46 -6.49
C ARG A 264 -5.40 -4.56 -5.96
N VAL A 265 -4.09 -4.42 -6.15
CA VAL A 265 -3.08 -5.40 -5.74
C VAL A 265 -2.14 -4.74 -4.72
N PRO A 266 -2.11 -5.22 -3.46
CA PRO A 266 -1.34 -4.58 -2.41
C PRO A 266 0.12 -5.06 -2.38
N GLY A 267 0.93 -4.43 -1.54
CA GLY A 267 2.36 -4.72 -1.40
C GLY A 267 2.74 -5.66 -0.26
N VAL A 268 3.95 -5.47 0.26
CA VAL A 268 4.50 -6.22 1.41
C VAL A 268 3.65 -6.03 2.66
N THR A 269 3.74 -6.97 3.61
CA THR A 269 3.02 -6.95 4.91
C THR A 269 1.49 -6.85 4.81
N SER A 270 0.95 -7.20 3.64
CA SER A 270 -0.50 -7.30 3.44
C SER A 270 -1.00 -8.60 4.05
N ARG A 271 -1.91 -8.49 5.03
CA ARG A 271 -2.40 -9.60 5.86
C ARG A 271 -3.85 -9.36 6.26
N LEU A 272 -4.59 -10.41 6.65
CA LEU A 272 -5.98 -10.26 7.10
C LEU A 272 -6.14 -9.27 8.26
N ASP A 273 -5.19 -9.20 9.19
CA ASP A 273 -5.24 -8.28 10.33
C ASP A 273 -5.05 -6.80 9.93
N GLY A 274 -4.53 -6.51 8.73
CA GLY A 274 -4.41 -5.16 8.16
C GLY A 274 -5.37 -4.85 7.01
N PHE A 275 -6.14 -5.83 6.53
CA PHE A 275 -6.87 -5.71 5.27
C PHE A 275 -7.92 -4.60 5.22
N ASP A 276 -8.55 -4.26 6.36
CA ASP A 276 -9.56 -3.19 6.39
C ASP A 276 -9.03 -1.83 5.92
N GLU A 277 -7.78 -1.50 6.24
CA GLU A 277 -7.16 -0.25 5.79
C GLU A 277 -6.96 -0.27 4.27
N PHE A 278 -6.54 -1.41 3.73
CA PHE A 278 -6.43 -1.60 2.29
C PHE A 278 -7.79 -1.50 1.61
N ALA A 279 -8.81 -2.21 2.11
CA ALA A 279 -10.18 -2.19 1.58
C ALA A 279 -10.84 -0.80 1.66
N GLN A 280 -10.50 0.01 2.66
CA GLN A 280 -11.02 1.36 2.79
C GLN A 280 -10.64 2.22 1.58
N GLY A 281 -9.36 2.20 1.15
CA GLY A 281 -8.94 2.94 -0.04
C GLY A 281 -9.64 2.51 -1.34
N GLY A 282 -10.14 1.26 -1.42
CA GLY A 282 -10.91 0.78 -2.57
C GLY A 282 -12.32 1.35 -2.61
N TYR A 283 -12.86 1.70 -1.46
CA TYR A 283 -14.15 2.38 -1.34
C TYR A 283 -14.04 3.87 -1.50
N ASP A 284 -12.98 4.47 -0.98
CA ASP A 284 -12.70 5.89 -1.17
C ASP A 284 -12.54 6.20 -2.68
N LEU A 285 -12.11 5.21 -3.49
CA LEU A 285 -12.09 5.34 -4.94
C LEU A 285 -13.49 5.48 -5.57
N VAL A 286 -14.49 4.75 -5.07
CA VAL A 286 -15.87 4.85 -5.59
C VAL A 286 -16.64 6.01 -4.97
N ARG A 287 -16.24 6.46 -3.78
CA ARG A 287 -16.81 7.60 -3.06
C ARG A 287 -15.98 8.85 -3.35
N ALA A 288 -16.39 9.62 -4.35
CA ALA A 288 -15.61 10.76 -4.75
C ALA A 288 -15.53 11.84 -3.64
N GLY A 289 -14.31 12.34 -3.38
CA GLY A 289 -14.11 13.78 -3.23
C GLY A 289 -14.72 14.48 -4.47
N TYR A 290 -15.20 15.72 -4.36
CA TYR A 290 -16.08 16.38 -5.36
C TYR A 290 -17.57 15.98 -5.33
N GLY A 291 -18.06 15.43 -4.21
CA GLY A 291 -19.50 15.39 -3.94
C GLY A 291 -20.31 14.52 -4.89
N LYS A 292 -19.72 13.48 -5.49
CA LYS A 292 -20.44 12.44 -6.23
C LYS A 292 -20.81 11.29 -5.29
N VAL A 293 -22.04 10.80 -5.39
CA VAL A 293 -22.46 9.52 -4.77
C VAL A 293 -21.72 8.35 -5.43
N GLU A 294 -21.74 7.17 -4.82
CA GLU A 294 -21.11 5.98 -5.40
C GLU A 294 -21.63 5.72 -6.83
N ASP A 295 -20.71 5.43 -7.76
CA ASP A 295 -21.03 5.19 -9.16
C ASP A 295 -21.61 3.77 -9.33
N PRO A 296 -22.87 3.63 -9.77
CA PRO A 296 -23.55 2.33 -9.82
C PRO A 296 -23.02 1.39 -10.91
N ASP A 297 -22.24 1.90 -11.88
CA ASP A 297 -21.63 1.10 -12.96
C ASP A 297 -20.19 0.67 -12.61
N THR A 298 -19.74 0.89 -11.36
CA THR A 298 -18.36 0.66 -10.93
C THR A 298 -18.30 -0.39 -9.84
N ALA A 299 -17.36 -1.34 -9.98
CA ALA A 299 -17.00 -2.28 -8.93
C ALA A 299 -15.49 -2.24 -8.67
N VAL A 300 -15.10 -2.22 -7.40
CA VAL A 300 -13.69 -2.27 -6.98
C VAL A 300 -13.46 -3.54 -6.18
N ILE A 301 -12.50 -4.34 -6.61
CA ILE A 301 -12.01 -5.54 -5.95
C ILE A 301 -10.70 -5.20 -5.26
N SER A 302 -10.69 -5.13 -3.92
CA SER A 302 -9.44 -5.09 -3.16
C SER A 302 -8.94 -6.51 -2.97
N TRP A 303 -7.98 -6.93 -3.79
CA TRP A 303 -7.55 -8.31 -3.92
C TRP A 303 -6.22 -8.56 -3.19
N GLN A 304 -6.30 -9.18 -2.03
CA GLN A 304 -5.15 -9.73 -1.31
C GLN A 304 -5.18 -11.26 -1.43
N GLY A 305 -4.93 -11.76 -2.64
CA GLY A 305 -5.05 -13.19 -2.98
C GLY A 305 -3.74 -13.98 -2.98
N TYR A 306 -2.65 -13.41 -2.45
CA TYR A 306 -1.32 -14.03 -2.44
C TYR A 306 -0.67 -13.89 -1.06
N ASP A 307 0.31 -14.76 -0.80
CA ASP A 307 1.14 -14.69 0.40
C ASP A 307 2.13 -13.53 0.22
N ALA A 308 1.85 -12.41 0.88
CA ALA A 308 2.67 -11.21 0.76
C ALA A 308 3.99 -11.41 1.52
N PRO A 309 5.12 -10.90 1.01
CA PRO A 309 6.35 -10.91 1.77
C PRO A 309 6.26 -9.97 2.98
N GLU A 310 7.03 -10.28 3.99
CA GLU A 310 7.40 -9.42 5.09
C GLU A 310 8.49 -8.42 4.66
N TYR A 311 8.77 -7.41 5.49
CA TYR A 311 9.95 -6.53 5.28
C TYR A 311 11.26 -7.35 5.19
N GLY A 312 11.24 -8.58 5.69
CA GLY A 312 12.38 -9.47 5.77
C GLY A 312 12.70 -10.32 4.52
N ASP A 313 11.75 -10.50 3.63
CA ASP A 313 11.88 -11.40 2.47
C ASP A 313 11.35 -10.73 1.19
N SER A 314 11.05 -9.43 1.25
CA SER A 314 10.51 -8.63 0.14
C SER A 314 11.42 -8.50 -1.07
N LEU A 315 12.72 -8.77 -0.95
CA LEU A 315 13.65 -8.82 -2.09
C LEU A 315 13.60 -10.16 -2.84
N ASP A 316 13.02 -11.20 -2.24
CA ASP A 316 12.84 -12.49 -2.89
C ASP A 316 11.60 -12.46 -3.80
N PRO A 317 11.74 -12.63 -5.13
CA PRO A 317 10.61 -12.57 -6.04
C PRO A 317 9.71 -13.82 -6.00
N GLU A 318 10.04 -14.88 -5.26
CA GLU A 318 9.26 -16.13 -5.24
C GLU A 318 7.78 -15.90 -4.90
N LYS A 319 7.50 -15.10 -3.86
CA LYS A 319 6.14 -14.73 -3.47
C LYS A 319 5.42 -13.95 -4.58
N ALA A 320 6.12 -13.11 -5.35
CA ALA A 320 5.54 -12.41 -6.50
C ALA A 320 5.30 -13.34 -7.69
N VAL A 321 6.14 -14.36 -7.90
CA VAL A 321 5.93 -15.36 -8.96
C VAL A 321 4.66 -16.17 -8.66
N ALA A 322 4.51 -16.66 -7.43
CA ALA A 322 3.31 -17.37 -6.99
C ALA A 322 2.07 -16.47 -7.04
N GLY A 323 2.16 -15.25 -6.50
CA GLY A 323 1.09 -14.27 -6.53
C GLY A 323 0.70 -13.83 -7.93
N GLY A 324 1.66 -13.71 -8.85
CA GLY A 324 1.41 -13.35 -10.24
C GLY A 324 0.61 -14.42 -10.97
N LYS A 325 0.97 -15.70 -10.77
CA LYS A 325 0.16 -16.81 -11.26
C LYS A 325 -1.26 -16.77 -10.69
N ALA A 326 -1.40 -16.57 -9.38
CA ALA A 326 -2.70 -16.49 -8.71
C ALA A 326 -3.55 -15.31 -9.24
N LEU A 327 -2.95 -14.15 -9.51
CA LEU A 327 -3.63 -12.98 -10.06
C LEU A 327 -4.10 -13.22 -11.50
N ALA A 328 -3.27 -13.84 -12.34
CA ALA A 328 -3.64 -14.17 -13.73
C ALA A 328 -4.79 -15.19 -13.78
N GLU A 329 -4.76 -16.19 -12.91
CA GLU A 329 -5.83 -17.19 -12.76
C GLU A 329 -7.11 -16.55 -12.22
N PHE A 330 -7.02 -15.76 -11.14
CA PHE A 330 -8.17 -15.05 -10.56
C PHE A 330 -8.83 -14.13 -11.59
N ARG A 331 -8.06 -13.28 -12.28
CA ARG A 331 -8.60 -12.36 -13.29
C ARG A 331 -9.34 -13.10 -14.40
N SER A 332 -8.78 -14.20 -14.88
CA SER A 332 -9.38 -15.02 -15.94
C SER A 332 -10.60 -15.79 -15.43
N GLY A 333 -10.55 -16.29 -14.19
CA GLY A 333 -11.65 -16.98 -13.53
C GLY A 333 -12.87 -16.08 -13.31
N ILE A 334 -12.70 -14.89 -12.74
CA ILE A 334 -13.83 -13.97 -12.51
C ILE A 334 -14.44 -13.43 -13.81
N SER A 335 -13.65 -13.35 -14.89
CA SER A 335 -14.09 -12.79 -16.18
C SER A 335 -15.34 -13.48 -16.74
N VAL A 336 -15.56 -14.74 -16.39
CA VAL A 336 -16.72 -15.51 -16.87
C VAL A 336 -18.04 -14.98 -16.33
N ASN A 337 -18.04 -14.28 -15.19
CA ASN A 337 -19.23 -13.71 -14.55
C ASN A 337 -19.38 -12.21 -14.76
N LEU A 338 -18.35 -11.53 -15.26
CA LEU A 338 -18.44 -10.11 -15.60
C LEU A 338 -19.24 -9.89 -16.88
N ARG A 339 -19.70 -8.66 -17.07
CA ARG A 339 -20.21 -8.24 -18.37
C ARG A 339 -19.14 -8.38 -19.45
N LYS A 340 -19.57 -8.74 -20.66
CA LYS A 340 -18.67 -8.86 -21.82
C LYS A 340 -18.07 -7.53 -22.27
N ASP A 341 -18.75 -6.43 -21.97
CA ASP A 341 -18.33 -5.06 -22.28
C ASP A 341 -17.70 -4.34 -21.07
N ALA A 342 -17.43 -5.05 -19.97
CA ALA A 342 -16.79 -4.46 -18.80
C ALA A 342 -15.33 -4.10 -19.11
N ARG A 343 -14.96 -2.83 -18.88
CA ARG A 343 -13.58 -2.38 -18.84
C ARG A 343 -12.95 -2.82 -17.52
N VAL A 344 -11.74 -3.36 -17.56
CA VAL A 344 -11.04 -3.81 -16.35
C VAL A 344 -9.67 -3.19 -16.19
N ASP A 345 -9.46 -2.60 -15.03
CA ASP A 345 -8.24 -1.89 -14.67
C ASP A 345 -7.52 -2.62 -13.50
N ILE A 346 -6.20 -2.48 -13.42
CA ILE A 346 -5.41 -2.96 -12.28
C ILE A 346 -4.61 -1.80 -11.68
N PHE A 347 -4.81 -1.53 -10.39
CA PHE A 347 -3.99 -0.60 -9.62
C PHE A 347 -3.10 -1.40 -8.66
N ALA A 348 -1.81 -1.41 -8.95
CA ALA A 348 -0.82 -2.20 -8.22
C ALA A 348 0.10 -1.28 -7.41
N HIS A 349 0.22 -1.54 -6.11
CA HIS A 349 1.01 -0.74 -5.19
C HIS A 349 2.20 -1.52 -4.65
N SER A 350 3.37 -0.88 -4.58
CA SER A 350 4.57 -1.45 -3.96
C SER A 350 4.92 -2.81 -4.57
N TYR A 351 5.18 -3.83 -3.77
CA TYR A 351 5.45 -5.21 -4.22
C TYR A 351 4.34 -5.78 -5.13
N GLY A 352 3.10 -5.28 -5.04
CA GLY A 352 2.01 -5.62 -5.93
C GLY A 352 2.29 -5.27 -7.41
N THR A 353 3.19 -4.32 -7.70
CA THR A 353 3.62 -4.01 -9.08
C THR A 353 4.41 -5.16 -9.68
N LEU A 354 5.30 -5.78 -8.88
CA LEU A 354 6.04 -6.97 -9.26
C LEU A 354 5.10 -8.17 -9.44
N VAL A 355 4.16 -8.38 -8.50
CA VAL A 355 3.12 -9.41 -8.61
C VAL A 355 2.35 -9.25 -9.93
N THR A 356 1.97 -8.03 -10.27
CA THR A 356 1.26 -7.71 -11.52
C THR A 356 2.13 -7.98 -12.74
N ALA A 357 3.41 -7.61 -12.73
CA ALA A 357 4.35 -7.94 -13.81
C ALA A 357 4.53 -9.46 -13.97
N LYS A 358 4.59 -10.22 -12.87
CA LYS A 358 4.61 -11.69 -12.89
C LYS A 358 3.30 -12.30 -13.39
N ALA A 359 2.17 -11.64 -13.14
CA ALA A 359 0.89 -12.04 -13.72
C ALA A 359 0.89 -11.88 -15.24
N ILE A 360 1.41 -10.77 -15.76
CA ILE A 360 1.61 -10.55 -17.20
C ILE A 360 2.47 -11.67 -17.80
N GLN A 361 3.62 -11.97 -17.19
CA GLN A 361 4.48 -13.08 -17.60
C GLN A 361 3.79 -14.45 -17.50
N SER A 362 2.75 -14.59 -16.67
CA SER A 362 1.97 -15.81 -16.45
C SER A 362 0.68 -15.89 -17.30
N GLY A 363 0.50 -14.97 -18.26
CA GLY A 363 -0.64 -14.99 -19.19
C GLY A 363 -1.83 -14.13 -18.77
N LEU A 364 -1.65 -13.14 -17.88
CA LEU A 364 -2.67 -12.12 -17.63
C LEU A 364 -3.03 -11.41 -18.95
N LYS A 365 -4.32 -11.35 -19.25
CA LYS A 365 -4.90 -10.80 -20.48
C LYS A 365 -6.18 -10.02 -20.15
N ASN A 366 -6.70 -9.29 -21.15
CA ASN A 366 -7.99 -8.56 -21.06
C ASN A 366 -8.02 -7.55 -19.89
N VAL A 367 -7.01 -6.69 -19.85
CA VAL A 367 -6.90 -5.56 -18.91
C VAL A 367 -6.67 -4.31 -19.74
N ASP A 368 -7.46 -3.27 -19.50
CA ASP A 368 -7.48 -2.02 -20.26
C ASP A 368 -6.43 -1.03 -19.75
N ASN A 369 -6.33 -0.87 -18.43
CA ASN A 369 -5.37 0.03 -17.80
C ASN A 369 -4.62 -0.68 -16.65
N ILE A 370 -3.31 -0.45 -16.55
CA ILE A 370 -2.48 -0.87 -15.42
C ILE A 370 -1.74 0.35 -14.86
N VAL A 371 -1.88 0.59 -13.56
CA VAL A 371 -1.20 1.68 -12.84
C VAL A 371 -0.23 1.07 -11.83
N PHE A 372 1.07 1.38 -11.99
CA PHE A 372 2.11 1.00 -11.04
C PHE A 372 2.40 2.16 -10.09
N MET A 373 2.21 1.97 -8.79
CA MET A 373 2.42 2.99 -7.76
C MET A 373 3.51 2.54 -6.79
N GLY A 374 4.49 3.40 -6.51
CA GLY A 374 5.53 3.12 -5.51
C GLY A 374 6.32 1.85 -5.80
N SER A 375 6.56 1.57 -7.09
CA SER A 375 7.07 0.28 -7.53
C SER A 375 8.53 0.06 -7.09
N PRO A 376 8.90 -1.10 -6.51
CA PRO A 376 10.29 -1.49 -6.34
C PRO A 376 10.95 -1.96 -7.66
N GLY A 377 10.22 -2.01 -8.77
CA GLY A 377 10.66 -2.59 -10.04
C GLY A 377 9.76 -3.74 -10.49
N LEU A 378 9.77 -4.04 -11.79
CA LEU A 378 8.86 -5.03 -12.39
C LEU A 378 9.48 -6.41 -12.66
N GLY A 379 10.72 -6.61 -12.25
CA GLY A 379 11.48 -7.85 -12.43
C GLY A 379 12.61 -7.71 -13.47
N PRO A 380 13.55 -8.67 -13.49
CA PRO A 380 14.63 -8.69 -14.47
C PRO A 380 14.08 -8.82 -15.89
N GLY A 381 14.69 -8.08 -16.83
CA GLY A 381 14.35 -8.12 -18.25
C GLY A 381 13.18 -7.22 -18.67
N ILE A 382 12.55 -6.51 -17.73
CA ILE A 382 11.47 -5.55 -18.03
C ILE A 382 12.00 -4.14 -17.78
N ASN A 383 12.24 -3.37 -18.85
CA ASN A 383 12.85 -2.03 -18.78
C ASN A 383 12.04 -0.95 -19.52
N SER A 384 10.95 -1.36 -20.17
CA SER A 384 10.05 -0.51 -20.95
C SER A 384 8.65 -1.12 -20.99
N VAL A 385 7.65 -0.32 -21.40
CA VAL A 385 6.29 -0.81 -21.60
C VAL A 385 6.23 -1.90 -22.69
N ALA A 386 7.11 -1.84 -23.69
CA ALA A 386 7.14 -2.82 -24.77
C ALA A 386 7.48 -4.24 -24.28
N ASP A 387 8.32 -4.35 -23.23
CA ASP A 387 8.73 -5.64 -22.66
C ASP A 387 7.58 -6.38 -21.95
N LEU A 388 6.47 -5.70 -21.65
CA LEU A 388 5.27 -6.28 -21.04
C LEU A 388 4.41 -7.04 -22.04
N HIS A 389 4.60 -6.84 -23.35
CA HIS A 389 3.88 -7.56 -24.42
C HIS A 389 2.34 -7.57 -24.30
N MET A 390 1.74 -6.48 -23.81
CA MET A 390 0.28 -6.31 -23.73
C MET A 390 -0.23 -5.23 -24.71
N PRO A 391 -0.37 -5.54 -26.01
CA PRO A 391 -0.91 -4.59 -26.96
C PRO A 391 -2.37 -4.25 -26.60
N GLY A 392 -2.70 -2.96 -26.55
CA GLY A 392 -4.04 -2.48 -26.20
C GLY A 392 -4.21 -2.10 -24.72
N THR A 393 -3.31 -2.53 -23.84
CA THR A 393 -3.29 -2.08 -22.44
C THR A 393 -2.54 -0.76 -22.32
N LYS A 394 -3.13 0.21 -21.62
CA LYS A 394 -2.46 1.46 -21.26
C LYS A 394 -1.75 1.31 -19.92
N PHE A 395 -0.51 1.78 -19.87
CA PHE A 395 0.32 1.69 -18.67
C PHE A 395 0.62 3.07 -18.11
N TYR A 396 0.41 3.20 -16.81
CA TYR A 396 0.70 4.41 -16.05
C TYR A 396 1.62 4.10 -14.88
N ALA A 397 2.36 5.11 -14.43
CA ALA A 397 3.18 5.03 -13.23
C ALA A 397 3.00 6.27 -12.35
N MET A 398 3.05 6.06 -11.04
CA MET A 398 3.06 7.10 -10.01
C MET A 398 4.23 6.87 -9.05
N ARG A 399 5.11 7.85 -8.94
CA ARG A 399 6.18 7.90 -7.94
C ARG A 399 5.99 9.16 -7.12
N ALA A 400 5.65 9.00 -5.84
CA ALA A 400 5.48 10.13 -4.94
C ALA A 400 6.86 10.62 -4.48
N PRO A 401 7.05 11.93 -4.26
CA PRO A 401 8.24 12.45 -3.59
C PRO A 401 8.46 11.74 -2.25
N GLU A 402 9.73 11.48 -1.89
CA GLU A 402 10.13 10.71 -0.71
C GLU A 402 9.71 9.23 -0.69
N ASP A 403 9.23 8.65 -1.80
CA ASP A 403 9.01 7.20 -1.89
C ASP A 403 10.34 6.44 -2.10
N PHE A 404 10.93 6.02 -1.00
CA PHE A 404 12.19 5.29 -1.02
C PHE A 404 12.15 3.95 -1.75
N VAL A 405 11.00 3.27 -1.81
CA VAL A 405 10.91 1.93 -2.42
C VAL A 405 11.14 2.04 -3.92
N SER A 406 10.59 3.07 -4.54
CA SER A 406 10.86 3.38 -5.95
C SER A 406 12.28 3.84 -6.22
N TYR A 407 12.99 4.31 -5.19
CA TYR A 407 14.37 4.73 -5.34
C TYR A 407 15.37 3.59 -5.22
N THR A 408 15.03 2.44 -4.64
CA THR A 408 16.00 1.33 -4.50
C THR A 408 16.06 0.41 -5.72
N GLU A 409 15.04 0.43 -6.60
CA GLU A 409 14.93 -0.49 -7.74
C GLU A 409 15.13 -1.96 -7.32
N GLY A 410 14.61 -2.31 -6.13
CA GLY A 410 14.71 -3.61 -5.48
C GLY A 410 14.32 -4.83 -6.33
N HIS A 411 13.59 -4.64 -7.42
CA HIS A 411 13.21 -5.70 -8.35
C HIS A 411 13.48 -5.33 -9.81
N GLY A 412 14.44 -4.44 -10.05
CA GLY A 412 14.76 -3.93 -11.38
C GLY A 412 14.22 -2.53 -11.59
N LYS A 413 14.28 -2.07 -12.83
CA LYS A 413 14.07 -0.66 -13.16
C LYS A 413 12.69 -0.16 -12.73
N ASP A 414 12.64 1.06 -12.22
CA ASP A 414 11.41 1.73 -11.83
C ASP A 414 10.52 2.03 -13.06
N PRO A 415 9.26 1.58 -13.10
CA PRO A 415 8.34 1.87 -14.20
C PRO A 415 8.08 3.35 -14.43
N ALA A 416 8.27 4.24 -13.44
CA ALA A 416 8.18 5.69 -13.66
C ALA A 416 9.22 6.21 -14.67
N ASP A 417 10.32 5.47 -14.87
CA ASP A 417 11.42 5.82 -15.78
C ASP A 417 11.38 4.98 -17.09
N PHE A 418 10.28 4.28 -17.36
CA PHE A 418 10.14 3.44 -18.54
C PHE A 418 9.86 4.24 -19.81
N LYS A 419 10.45 3.80 -20.91
CA LYS A 419 10.02 4.27 -22.24
C LYS A 419 8.59 3.79 -22.51
N GLY A 420 7.72 4.72 -22.90
CA GLY A 420 6.32 4.44 -23.27
C GLY A 420 5.34 4.43 -22.10
N ILE A 421 5.79 4.67 -20.86
CA ILE A 421 4.90 4.82 -19.71
C ILE A 421 4.23 6.20 -19.72
N THR A 422 3.00 6.29 -19.22
CA THR A 422 2.38 7.59 -18.89
C THR A 422 2.59 7.89 -17.41
N ARG A 423 3.45 8.86 -17.10
CA ARG A 423 3.78 9.21 -15.72
C ARG A 423 2.80 10.25 -15.17
N LEU A 424 2.11 9.91 -14.09
CA LEU A 424 1.03 10.72 -13.51
C LEU A 424 1.52 11.55 -12.33
N ALA A 425 0.95 12.74 -12.17
CA ALA A 425 1.20 13.63 -11.03
C ALA A 425 0.67 13.03 -9.73
N THR A 426 1.34 13.35 -8.63
CA THR A 426 1.00 12.82 -7.30
C THR A 426 0.67 13.89 -6.26
N ASP A 427 0.89 15.18 -6.55
CA ASP A 427 0.77 16.35 -5.66
C ASP A 427 -0.03 16.13 -4.37
N ARG A 428 0.57 16.53 -3.23
CA ARG A 428 0.08 16.32 -1.86
C ARG A 428 0.06 14.86 -1.38
N SER A 429 0.44 13.90 -2.21
CA SER A 429 0.89 12.57 -1.80
C SER A 429 2.40 12.57 -1.63
N HIS A 430 2.88 12.23 -0.44
CA HIS A 430 4.31 12.08 -0.15
C HIS A 430 4.56 10.69 0.43
N ARG A 431 5.70 10.08 0.13
CA ARG A 431 6.12 8.79 0.67
C ARG A 431 5.29 7.61 0.15
N HIS A 432 5.73 6.43 0.57
CA HIS A 432 5.35 5.17 -0.04
C HIS A 432 3.87 4.78 0.09
N SER A 433 3.15 5.25 1.11
CA SER A 433 1.79 4.77 1.41
C SER A 433 0.68 5.79 1.14
N GLU A 434 0.99 6.98 0.61
CA GLU A 434 0.02 8.08 0.49
C GLU A 434 -0.72 8.16 -0.86
N TYR A 435 -0.54 7.18 -1.77
CA TYR A 435 -1.14 7.20 -3.12
C TYR A 435 -2.67 7.32 -3.15
N TYR A 436 -3.36 6.88 -2.09
CA TYR A 436 -4.82 6.95 -1.92
C TYR A 436 -5.28 8.04 -0.97
N LYS A 437 -4.38 8.96 -0.57
CA LYS A 437 -4.70 10.05 0.33
C LYS A 437 -5.80 10.93 -0.27
N GLU A 438 -6.80 11.25 0.55
CA GLU A 438 -7.86 12.17 0.15
C GLU A 438 -7.27 13.53 -0.26
N ASP A 439 -7.92 14.18 -1.22
CA ASP A 439 -7.50 15.47 -1.79
C ASP A 439 -6.08 15.49 -2.40
N SER A 440 -5.44 14.34 -2.67
CA SER A 440 -4.21 14.30 -3.45
C SER A 440 -4.47 14.22 -4.95
N GLU A 441 -3.50 14.67 -5.75
CA GLU A 441 -3.59 14.52 -7.20
C GLU A 441 -3.37 13.08 -7.65
N SER A 442 -2.66 12.27 -6.86
CA SER A 442 -2.59 10.82 -7.08
C SER A 442 -3.99 10.20 -7.02
N MET A 443 -4.77 10.50 -5.98
CA MET A 443 -6.14 10.00 -5.84
C MET A 443 -7.05 10.48 -6.96
N ASN A 444 -6.96 11.77 -7.34
CA ASN A 444 -7.70 12.33 -8.46
C ASN A 444 -7.38 11.60 -9.78
N ASN A 445 -6.10 11.36 -10.07
CA ASN A 445 -5.69 10.64 -11.28
C ASN A 445 -6.16 9.18 -11.27
N LEU A 446 -6.11 8.49 -10.14
CA LEU A 446 -6.66 7.12 -10.01
C LEU A 446 -8.17 7.11 -10.28
N GLN A 447 -8.92 8.07 -9.74
CA GLN A 447 -10.35 8.21 -10.01
C GLN A 447 -10.63 8.57 -11.47
N ARG A 448 -9.85 9.44 -12.11
CA ARG A 448 -9.99 9.78 -13.54
C ARG A 448 -9.77 8.55 -14.43
N ILE A 449 -8.81 7.68 -14.11
CA ILE A 449 -8.64 6.41 -14.83
C ILE A 449 -9.86 5.51 -14.59
N LEU A 450 -10.26 5.34 -13.32
CA LEU A 450 -11.40 4.50 -12.94
C LEU A 450 -12.72 4.95 -13.58
N PHE A 451 -12.97 6.24 -13.73
CA PHE A 451 -14.19 6.75 -14.33
C PHE A 451 -14.09 6.98 -15.84
N GLY A 452 -12.89 6.90 -16.40
CA GLY A 452 -12.64 7.09 -17.84
C GLY A 452 -12.45 8.56 -18.25
N ASP A 453 -12.26 9.46 -17.29
CA ASP A 453 -12.04 10.90 -17.48
C ASP A 453 -10.57 11.21 -17.85
N THR A 454 -9.99 10.41 -18.77
CA THR A 454 -8.55 10.41 -19.05
C THR A 454 -8.03 11.72 -19.68
N LYS A 455 -8.93 12.62 -20.11
CA LYS A 455 -8.58 13.95 -20.63
C LYS A 455 -8.19 14.93 -19.53
N GLU A 456 -8.58 14.65 -18.29
CA GLU A 456 -8.27 15.48 -17.12
C GLU A 456 -7.03 14.99 -16.36
N LEU A 457 -6.34 13.96 -16.87
CA LEU A 457 -5.12 13.45 -16.23
C LEU A 457 -4.06 14.54 -16.15
N THR A 458 -3.38 14.57 -15.02
CA THR A 458 -2.21 15.42 -14.78
C THR A 458 -0.96 14.55 -14.74
N PHE A 459 0.17 15.14 -15.13
CA PHE A 459 1.40 14.41 -15.41
C PHE A 459 2.56 14.98 -14.61
N GLU A 460 3.50 14.11 -14.26
CA GLU A 460 4.71 14.48 -13.54
C GLU A 460 5.90 14.52 -14.50
N HIS A 461 6.73 15.56 -14.37
CA HIS A 461 7.94 15.75 -15.17
C HIS A 461 9.20 15.96 -14.34
N THR A 462 9.14 15.71 -13.03
CA THR A 462 10.30 15.80 -12.15
C THR A 462 11.36 14.74 -12.42
N THR A 463 12.60 15.15 -12.20
CA THR A 463 13.76 14.28 -12.01
C THR A 463 13.77 13.69 -10.60
N LEU A 464 14.54 12.62 -10.44
CA LEU A 464 14.66 11.92 -9.16
C LEU A 464 15.21 12.81 -8.02
N ASP A 465 16.14 13.71 -8.34
CA ASP A 465 16.73 14.63 -7.35
C ASP A 465 15.82 15.82 -7.01
N GLU A 466 14.86 16.17 -7.88
CA GLU A 466 13.78 17.12 -7.56
C GLU A 466 12.77 16.51 -6.58
N GLU A 467 12.52 15.20 -6.70
CA GLU A 467 11.63 14.45 -5.80
C GLU A 467 12.27 14.15 -4.45
N MET A 468 13.56 13.77 -4.45
CA MET A 468 14.35 13.58 -3.24
C MET A 468 15.84 13.72 -3.57
N MET A 469 16.44 14.80 -3.07
CA MET A 469 17.87 15.06 -3.27
C MET A 469 18.72 13.90 -2.71
N GLY A 470 19.52 13.27 -3.59
CA GLY A 470 20.35 12.13 -3.23
C GLY A 470 19.72 10.76 -3.52
N ALA A 471 18.51 10.72 -4.08
CA ALA A 471 17.90 9.47 -4.53
C ALA A 471 18.71 8.81 -5.66
N GLN A 472 19.34 9.59 -6.54
CA GLN A 472 20.20 9.04 -7.60
C GLN A 472 21.44 8.36 -7.00
N GLU A 473 22.06 8.97 -5.99
CA GLU A 473 23.19 8.39 -5.28
C GLU A 473 22.79 7.12 -4.52
N LEU A 474 21.60 7.07 -3.95
CA LEU A 474 21.07 5.85 -3.32
C LEU A 474 20.86 4.73 -4.35
N ARG A 475 20.32 5.03 -5.53
CA ARG A 475 20.24 4.06 -6.64
C ARG A 475 21.61 3.50 -7.01
N MET A 476 22.60 4.39 -7.12
CA MET A 476 23.97 3.99 -7.45
C MET A 476 24.58 3.10 -6.36
N LEU A 477 24.36 3.40 -5.08
CA LEU A 477 24.81 2.56 -3.97
C LEU A 477 24.18 1.16 -4.02
N VAL A 478 22.87 1.08 -4.24
CA VAL A 478 22.16 -0.21 -4.33
C VAL A 478 22.66 -1.00 -5.53
N ALA A 479 22.86 -0.36 -6.69
CA ALA A 479 23.42 -0.99 -7.88
C ALA A 479 24.86 -1.50 -7.66
N PHE A 480 25.70 -0.71 -6.98
CA PHE A 480 27.06 -1.11 -6.60
C PHE A 480 27.08 -2.39 -5.76
N LEU A 481 26.26 -2.45 -4.70
CA LEU A 481 26.18 -3.62 -3.82
C LEU A 481 25.66 -4.86 -4.59
N ARG A 482 24.63 -4.69 -5.42
CA ARG A 482 24.04 -5.78 -6.22
C ARG A 482 24.98 -6.37 -7.26
N ALA A 483 25.83 -5.55 -7.87
CA ALA A 483 26.80 -6.02 -8.84
C ALA A 483 27.88 -6.93 -8.22
N LYS A 484 28.03 -6.90 -6.89
CA LYS A 484 29.11 -7.57 -6.15
C LYS A 484 28.63 -8.71 -5.26
N VAL A 485 27.36 -8.68 -4.86
CA VAL A 485 26.77 -9.68 -3.97
C VAL A 485 25.88 -10.65 -4.76
N PRO A 486 25.99 -11.98 -4.55
CA PRO A 486 25.09 -12.95 -5.15
C PRO A 486 23.61 -12.63 -4.87
N PRO A 487 22.67 -12.86 -5.81
CA PRO A 487 21.26 -12.49 -5.62
C PRO A 487 20.62 -13.05 -4.34
N ASP A 488 20.93 -14.29 -3.97
CA ASP A 488 20.40 -14.94 -2.76
C ASP A 488 20.93 -14.30 -1.46
N VAL A 489 22.18 -13.81 -1.48
CA VAL A 489 22.78 -13.09 -0.35
C VAL A 489 22.27 -11.65 -0.32
N ALA A 490 22.12 -10.99 -1.47
CA ALA A 490 21.56 -9.65 -1.57
C ALA A 490 20.14 -9.58 -0.99
N ASN A 491 19.33 -10.61 -1.24
CA ASN A 491 17.99 -10.73 -0.66
C ASN A 491 18.02 -10.79 0.88
N LYS A 492 18.96 -11.56 1.45
CA LYS A 492 19.14 -11.67 2.91
C LYS A 492 19.67 -10.37 3.52
N MET A 493 20.59 -9.70 2.83
CA MET A 493 21.18 -8.43 3.25
C MET A 493 20.16 -7.28 3.24
N GLY A 494 19.19 -7.29 2.32
CA GLY A 494 18.15 -6.25 2.22
C GLY A 494 17.50 -5.92 3.56
N ARG A 495 17.16 -6.95 4.36
CA ARG A 495 16.57 -6.75 5.69
C ARG A 495 17.41 -5.90 6.62
N ASP A 496 18.72 -6.13 6.58
CA ASP A 496 19.67 -5.50 7.48
C ASP A 496 20.08 -4.12 6.94
N LEU A 497 20.00 -3.92 5.61
CA LEU A 497 20.26 -2.65 4.94
C LEU A 497 19.08 -1.68 5.00
N ASP A 498 17.84 -2.17 4.99
CA ASP A 498 16.64 -1.33 4.95
C ASP A 498 16.62 -0.28 6.08
N PRO A 499 16.81 -0.62 7.37
CA PRO A 499 16.86 0.38 8.45
C PRO A 499 18.01 1.39 8.30
N ILE A 500 19.12 0.97 7.71
CA ILE A 500 20.30 1.82 7.47
C ILE A 500 19.97 2.86 6.39
N LEU A 501 19.39 2.41 5.28
CA LEU A 501 18.98 3.29 4.17
C LEU A 501 17.88 4.26 4.63
N GLN A 502 16.92 3.80 5.45
CA GLN A 502 15.88 4.66 6.04
C GLN A 502 16.46 5.83 6.85
N ASN A 503 17.54 5.62 7.61
CA ASN A 503 18.21 6.70 8.33
C ASN A 503 18.80 7.75 7.37
N LYS A 504 19.30 7.35 6.20
CA LYS A 504 19.76 8.29 5.17
C LYS A 504 18.59 9.07 4.54
N ILE A 505 17.52 8.37 4.18
CA ILE A 505 16.32 8.97 3.56
C ILE A 505 15.68 10.00 4.51
N SER A 506 15.57 9.66 5.79
CA SER A 506 15.03 10.57 6.82
C SER A 506 15.97 11.72 7.21
N GLY A 507 17.12 11.86 6.54
CA GLY A 507 18.11 12.91 6.83
C GLY A 507 18.87 12.74 8.14
N ARG A 508 18.71 11.60 8.83
CA ARG A 508 19.40 11.30 10.10
C ARG A 508 20.85 10.86 9.92
N ALA A 509 21.26 10.55 8.69
CA ALA A 509 22.62 10.14 8.34
C ALA A 509 23.07 10.76 7.02
N GLY A 510 24.35 11.11 6.91
CA GLY A 510 25.04 11.43 5.66
C GLY A 510 25.46 10.16 4.91
N MET A 511 25.97 10.31 3.67
CA MET A 511 26.39 9.16 2.85
C MET A 511 27.59 8.43 3.47
N THR A 512 28.56 9.17 4.02
CA THR A 512 29.73 8.59 4.69
C THR A 512 29.40 7.90 6.01
N ASP A 513 28.31 8.29 6.67
CA ASP A 513 27.87 7.67 7.93
C ASP A 513 27.37 6.23 7.71
N LEU A 514 27.09 5.86 6.46
CA LEU A 514 26.66 4.51 6.08
C LEU A 514 27.80 3.50 6.01
N ILE A 515 29.07 3.94 6.00
CA ILE A 515 30.23 3.05 5.83
C ILE A 515 30.23 1.96 6.91
N GLY A 516 30.25 2.35 8.19
CA GLY A 516 30.30 1.40 9.31
C GLY A 516 29.10 0.44 9.34
N PRO A 517 27.86 0.95 9.28
CA PRO A 517 26.68 0.11 9.23
C PRO A 517 26.67 -0.89 8.06
N ILE A 518 26.96 -0.45 6.83
CA ILE A 518 26.98 -1.35 5.66
C ILE A 518 28.11 -2.37 5.77
N GLN A 519 29.28 -1.99 6.26
CA GLN A 519 30.38 -2.94 6.55
C GLN A 519 29.95 -4.01 7.56
N GLY A 520 29.24 -3.63 8.62
CA GLY A 520 28.70 -4.59 9.59
C GLY A 520 27.73 -5.59 8.97
N VAL A 521 26.89 -5.15 8.01
CA VAL A 521 26.02 -6.06 7.27
C VAL A 521 26.81 -6.97 6.32
N LEU A 522 27.78 -6.42 5.58
CA LEU A 522 28.64 -7.22 4.71
C LEU A 522 29.41 -8.28 5.49
N ASP A 523 29.94 -7.95 6.66
CA ASP A 523 30.64 -8.89 7.55
C ASP A 523 29.69 -10.00 8.05
N LYS A 524 28.50 -9.62 8.53
CA LYS A 524 27.46 -10.55 8.99
C LYS A 524 27.10 -11.60 7.92
N HIS A 525 27.09 -11.20 6.65
CA HIS A 525 26.78 -12.08 5.52
C HIS A 525 28.02 -12.62 4.80
N GLN A 526 29.22 -12.46 5.36
CA GLN A 526 30.50 -12.95 4.82
C GLN A 526 30.85 -12.42 3.43
N MET A 527 30.50 -11.16 3.13
CA MET A 527 30.66 -10.51 1.82
C MET A 527 31.81 -9.48 1.77
N LEU A 528 32.65 -9.39 2.80
CA LEU A 528 33.79 -8.45 2.84
C LEU A 528 34.89 -8.79 1.82
N ASP A 529 34.93 -10.03 1.32
CA ASP A 529 35.80 -10.46 0.22
C ASP A 529 35.30 -9.95 -1.15
N ARG A 530 33.99 -9.74 -1.29
CA ARG A 530 33.33 -9.25 -2.50
C ARG A 530 33.22 -7.73 -2.56
N VAL A 531 33.05 -7.11 -1.41
CA VAL A 531 33.00 -5.65 -1.23
C VAL A 531 33.96 -5.30 -0.10
N THR A 532 35.19 -4.97 -0.46
CA THR A 532 36.21 -4.67 0.55
C THR A 532 35.87 -3.36 1.29
N PRO A 533 36.30 -3.21 2.56
CA PRO A 533 36.12 -1.96 3.30
C PRO A 533 36.61 -0.72 2.54
N GLN A 534 37.73 -0.82 1.82
CA GLN A 534 38.32 0.25 1.03
C GLN A 534 37.49 0.59 -0.21
N GLU A 535 36.97 -0.43 -0.92
CA GLU A 535 36.10 -0.21 -2.08
C GLU A 535 34.79 0.47 -1.68
N LEU A 536 34.14 -0.02 -0.61
CA LEU A 536 32.90 0.59 -0.10
C LEU A 536 33.13 2.03 0.38
N GLN A 537 34.24 2.27 1.08
CA GLN A 537 34.60 3.63 1.50
C GLN A 537 34.81 4.55 0.29
N LYS A 538 35.53 4.09 -0.74
CA LYS A 538 35.76 4.86 -1.96
C LYS A 538 34.44 5.21 -2.65
N GLU A 539 33.54 4.24 -2.77
CA GLU A 539 32.23 4.44 -3.39
C GLU A 539 31.39 5.46 -2.61
N LEU A 540 31.23 5.28 -1.30
CA LEU A 540 30.42 6.17 -0.47
C LEU A 540 31.00 7.58 -0.38
N VAL A 541 32.32 7.74 -0.41
CA VAL A 541 32.97 9.06 -0.50
C VAL A 541 32.68 9.73 -1.84
N ALA A 542 32.75 8.99 -2.96
CA ALA A 542 32.43 9.52 -4.28
C ALA A 542 30.95 9.96 -4.37
N LEU A 543 30.03 9.12 -3.89
CA LEU A 543 28.61 9.44 -3.81
C LEU A 543 28.35 10.66 -2.90
N SER A 544 29.06 10.76 -1.76
CA SER A 544 28.99 11.94 -0.89
C SER A 544 29.45 13.21 -1.60
N GLY A 545 30.51 13.13 -2.42
CA GLY A 545 30.98 14.23 -3.25
C GLY A 545 29.93 14.68 -4.26
N SER A 546 29.34 13.73 -4.99
CA SER A 546 28.25 13.99 -5.95
C SER A 546 27.05 14.66 -5.28
N LEU A 547 26.63 14.16 -4.12
CA LEU A 547 25.53 14.77 -3.37
C LEU A 547 25.85 16.20 -2.92
N THR A 548 27.07 16.42 -2.41
CA THR A 548 27.55 17.74 -1.98
C THR A 548 27.58 18.73 -3.15
N TYR A 549 28.03 18.27 -4.33
CA TYR A 549 27.98 19.05 -5.57
C TYR A 549 26.56 19.54 -5.85
N LYS A 550 25.59 18.61 -5.88
CA LYS A 550 24.18 18.91 -6.20
C LYS A 550 23.55 19.85 -5.17
N GLN A 551 23.76 19.58 -3.88
CA GLN A 551 23.28 20.42 -2.78
C GLN A 551 23.80 21.85 -2.89
N THR A 552 25.09 22.00 -3.16
CA THR A 552 25.74 23.31 -3.28
C THR A 552 25.24 24.05 -4.53
N CYS A 553 25.16 23.38 -5.67
CA CYS A 553 24.60 23.97 -6.89
C CYS A 553 23.18 24.50 -6.64
N LYS A 554 22.30 23.68 -6.07
CA LYS A 554 20.92 24.07 -5.74
C LYS A 554 20.88 25.28 -4.80
N ALA A 555 21.62 25.23 -3.70
CA ALA A 555 21.65 26.33 -2.73
C ALA A 555 22.17 27.65 -3.34
N VAL A 556 23.16 27.57 -4.24
CA VAL A 556 23.72 28.74 -4.94
C VAL A 556 22.76 29.27 -6.02
N GLU A 557 22.03 28.41 -6.70
CA GLU A 557 20.97 28.82 -7.65
C GLU A 557 19.77 29.45 -6.93
N GLU A 558 19.37 28.93 -5.76
CA GLU A 558 18.27 29.46 -4.95
C GLU A 558 18.52 30.88 -4.43
N ILE A 559 19.79 31.28 -4.24
CA ILE A 559 20.15 32.67 -3.92
C ILE A 559 20.29 33.57 -5.17
N GLY A 560 19.95 33.07 -6.36
CA GLY A 560 19.90 33.82 -7.61
C GLY A 560 21.22 33.89 -8.39
N ALA A 561 22.22 33.07 -8.07
CA ALA A 561 23.50 33.08 -8.79
C ALA A 561 23.39 32.40 -10.17
N PRO A 562 24.19 32.83 -11.17
CA PRO A 562 24.24 32.16 -12.47
C PRO A 562 24.67 30.69 -12.36
N ALA A 563 24.13 29.83 -13.23
CA ALA A 563 24.40 28.39 -13.22
C ALA A 563 25.90 28.01 -13.28
N TRP A 564 26.75 28.83 -13.91
CA TRP A 564 28.19 28.57 -13.94
C TRP A 564 28.86 28.79 -12.57
N VAL A 565 28.38 29.77 -11.78
CA VAL A 565 28.83 30.03 -10.40
C VAL A 565 28.43 28.87 -9.51
N ALA A 566 27.18 28.40 -9.65
CA ALA A 566 26.68 27.23 -8.96
C ALA A 566 27.54 25.99 -9.24
N ARG A 567 27.86 25.72 -10.51
CA ARG A 567 28.76 24.62 -10.90
C ARG A 567 30.17 24.75 -10.33
N ALA A 568 30.75 25.96 -10.30
CA ALA A 568 32.08 26.20 -9.73
C ALA A 568 32.11 25.98 -8.21
N ALA A 569 31.10 26.51 -7.50
CA ALA A 569 30.91 26.30 -6.07
C ALA A 569 30.69 24.82 -5.74
N GLY A 570 29.82 24.15 -6.51
CA GLY A 570 29.57 22.71 -6.38
C GLY A 570 30.83 21.88 -6.61
N GLY A 571 31.62 22.18 -7.64
CA GLY A 571 32.88 21.48 -7.93
C GLY A 571 33.89 21.62 -6.80
N SER A 572 33.99 22.81 -6.21
CA SER A 572 34.86 23.07 -5.06
C SER A 572 34.38 22.30 -3.81
N ALA A 573 33.07 22.31 -3.54
CA ALA A 573 32.48 21.59 -2.41
C ALA A 573 32.64 20.06 -2.55
N MET A 574 32.52 19.53 -3.77
CA MET A 574 32.76 18.12 -4.08
C MET A 574 34.20 17.69 -3.78
N LEU A 575 35.19 18.47 -4.23
CA LEU A 575 36.62 18.20 -3.95
C LEU A 575 36.91 18.24 -2.45
N ALA A 576 36.25 19.14 -1.73
CA ALA A 576 36.35 19.21 -0.27
C ALA A 576 35.77 17.97 0.41
N ALA A 577 34.55 17.58 0.04
CA ALA A 577 33.87 16.41 0.58
C ALA A 577 34.59 15.09 0.30
N THR A 578 35.28 14.99 -0.85
CA THR A 578 36.08 13.82 -1.24
C THR A 578 37.49 13.81 -0.66
N LYS A 579 37.86 14.82 0.15
CA LYS A 579 39.22 15.02 0.69
C LYS A 579 40.30 15.09 -0.40
N LEU A 580 39.94 15.53 -1.61
CA LEU A 580 40.84 15.82 -2.73
C LEU A 580 41.39 17.26 -2.69
N LEU A 581 41.11 18.00 -1.61
CA LEU A 581 41.68 19.31 -1.33
C LEU A 581 43.18 19.18 -0.96
N ASP A 582 44.04 19.41 -1.96
CA ASP A 582 45.42 19.91 -1.81
C ASP A 582 45.38 21.46 -1.91
N PRO A 583 46.37 22.24 -1.39
CA PRO A 583 46.34 23.71 -1.32
C PRO A 583 46.02 24.46 -2.63
N ALA A 584 46.08 23.79 -3.78
CA ALA A 584 45.70 24.34 -5.08
C ALA A 584 44.23 24.78 -5.17
N SER A 585 43.28 24.15 -4.45
CA SER A 585 41.86 24.53 -4.55
C SER A 585 41.52 25.79 -3.73
N HIS A 586 42.44 26.26 -2.88
CA HIS A 586 42.38 27.57 -2.23
C HIS A 586 42.46 28.73 -3.24
N LEU A 587 43.05 28.50 -4.43
CA LEU A 587 43.15 29.46 -5.53
C LEU A 587 41.83 29.64 -6.29
N VAL A 588 40.95 28.64 -6.34
CA VAL A 588 39.63 28.77 -6.99
C VAL A 588 38.66 29.57 -6.12
N ALA A 589 38.65 29.31 -4.81
CA ALA A 589 37.91 30.13 -3.84
C ALA A 589 38.38 31.59 -3.84
N LYS A 590 39.71 31.83 -3.95
CA LYS A 590 40.27 33.19 -4.13
C LYS A 590 40.01 33.78 -5.51
N GLY A 591 39.94 32.97 -6.57
CA GLY A 591 39.58 33.40 -7.92
C GLY A 591 38.13 33.87 -8.00
N MET A 592 37.22 33.23 -7.27
CA MET A 592 35.82 33.64 -7.14
C MET A 592 35.66 34.93 -6.31
N GLU A 593 36.50 35.18 -5.30
CA GLU A 593 36.57 36.50 -4.66
C GLU A 593 37.10 37.57 -5.62
N LEU A 594 38.08 37.24 -6.48
CA LEU A 594 38.63 38.17 -7.48
C LEU A 594 37.58 38.56 -8.53
N GLU A 595 36.74 37.61 -8.96
CA GLU A 595 35.71 37.83 -9.98
C GLU A 595 34.45 38.52 -9.42
N ARG A 596 34.14 38.27 -8.13
CA ARG A 596 33.14 39.04 -7.38
C ARG A 596 33.61 40.47 -7.16
N LEU A 597 34.89 40.67 -6.85
CA LEU A 597 35.51 42.00 -6.84
C LEU A 597 35.44 42.66 -8.22
N MET A 598 35.69 41.93 -9.32
CA MET A 598 35.65 42.47 -10.68
C MET A 598 34.23 42.81 -11.17
N ASN A 599 33.20 42.09 -10.73
CA ASN A 599 31.81 42.41 -11.04
C ASN A 599 31.27 43.55 -10.16
N ASP A 600 31.68 43.63 -8.89
CA ASP A 600 31.38 44.78 -8.01
C ASP A 600 32.16 46.05 -8.42
N VAL A 601 33.30 45.90 -9.13
CA VAL A 601 34.06 47.01 -9.74
C VAL A 601 33.25 47.76 -10.80
N GLY A 602 32.20 47.16 -11.38
CA GLY A 602 31.26 47.85 -12.27
C GLY A 602 30.46 48.98 -11.60
N ASP A 603 30.17 48.84 -10.29
CA ASP A 603 29.43 49.83 -9.49
C ASP A 603 30.36 50.83 -8.77
N LEU A 604 31.65 50.48 -8.65
CA LEU A 604 32.69 51.24 -7.94
C LEU A 604 33.30 52.40 -8.74
N PHE A 605 32.95 52.56 -10.03
CA PHE A 605 33.40 53.68 -10.87
C PHE A 605 32.56 54.96 -10.73
N SER A 606 31.76 55.09 -9.65
CA SER A 606 30.91 56.26 -9.39
C SER A 606 31.49 57.28 -8.38
N GLY A 607 32.75 57.17 -7.95
CA GLY A 607 33.32 58.14 -7.00
C GLY A 607 34.85 58.24 -6.97
N ASP A 608 35.36 59.44 -7.27
CA ASP A 608 36.77 59.83 -7.24
C ASP A 608 37.34 59.90 -5.82
N SER A 609 37.94 58.82 -5.28
CA SER A 609 39.02 58.97 -4.26
C SER A 609 39.87 57.73 -3.90
N LEU A 610 39.66 56.55 -4.47
CA LEU A 610 40.39 55.32 -4.04
C LEU A 610 41.40 54.74 -5.05
N MET A 611 41.76 55.51 -6.09
CA MET A 611 42.69 55.06 -7.16
C MET A 611 44.17 54.95 -6.73
N ALA A 612 44.59 55.52 -5.59
CA ALA A 612 46.01 55.57 -5.22
C ALA A 612 46.53 54.32 -4.46
N ASP A 613 45.64 53.59 -3.78
CA ASP A 613 46.01 52.41 -2.97
C ASP A 613 45.77 51.07 -3.71
N GLY A 614 44.82 51.04 -4.66
CA GLY A 614 44.58 49.88 -5.51
C GLY A 614 45.74 49.57 -6.47
N VAL A 615 46.36 50.60 -7.05
CA VAL A 615 47.51 50.44 -7.97
C VAL A 615 48.75 49.90 -7.25
N ARG A 616 48.97 50.28 -5.98
CA ARG A 616 50.09 49.74 -5.17
C ARG A 616 49.91 48.26 -4.83
N THR A 617 48.69 47.83 -4.58
CA THR A 617 48.38 46.45 -4.18
C THR A 617 48.43 45.48 -5.38
N VAL A 618 47.99 45.95 -6.55
CA VAL A 618 48.09 45.21 -7.82
C VAL A 618 49.55 45.11 -8.30
N GLY A 619 50.36 46.16 -8.10
CA GLY A 619 51.81 46.12 -8.37
C GLY A 619 52.55 45.07 -7.53
N ALA A 620 52.23 44.97 -6.25
CA ALA A 620 52.83 43.98 -5.34
C ALA A 620 52.47 42.52 -5.70
N ALA A 621 51.28 42.29 -6.27
CA ALA A 621 50.86 40.97 -6.76
C ALA A 621 51.58 40.56 -8.06
N PHE A 622 51.91 41.54 -8.92
CA PHE A 622 52.63 41.32 -10.17
C PHE A 622 54.12 40.99 -9.94
N ASP A 623 54.76 41.60 -8.94
CA ASP A 623 56.15 41.32 -8.56
C ASP A 623 56.31 39.93 -7.91
N LEU A 624 55.25 39.39 -7.29
CA LEU A 624 55.25 38.04 -6.72
C LEU A 624 55.18 36.94 -7.79
N LEU A 625 54.54 37.23 -8.92
CA LEU A 625 54.39 36.31 -10.06
C LEU A 625 55.64 36.24 -10.97
N ASN A 626 56.58 37.18 -10.82
CA ASN A 626 57.81 37.26 -11.62
C ASN A 626 59.07 36.72 -10.90
N GLN A 627 58.92 35.97 -9.80
CA GLN A 627 60.07 35.33 -9.16
C GLN A 627 60.63 34.16 -10.01
N PRO A 628 61.96 34.00 -10.12
CA PRO A 628 62.56 32.96 -10.95
C PRO A 628 62.33 31.58 -10.31
N GLY A 629 61.54 30.72 -10.98
CA GLY A 629 61.22 29.37 -10.52
C GLY A 629 59.99 28.74 -11.16
N TRP A 630 59.18 29.53 -11.88
CA TRP A 630 58.00 29.04 -12.60
C TRP A 630 58.31 28.81 -14.09
N SER A 631 58.39 27.54 -14.50
CA SER A 631 58.36 27.15 -15.91
C SER A 631 57.17 26.21 -16.15
N VAL A 632 56.14 26.71 -16.82
CA VAL A 632 55.05 25.89 -17.37
C VAL A 632 55.51 25.35 -18.73
N PRO A 633 55.46 24.03 -19.00
CA PRO A 633 55.73 23.49 -20.32
C PRO A 633 54.50 23.62 -21.22
N TYR A 634 54.75 24.11 -22.44
CA TYR A 634 53.97 24.00 -23.68
C TYR A 634 52.70 24.84 -23.89
N GLY A 635 52.75 25.62 -24.99
CA GLY A 635 51.71 25.58 -26.02
C GLY A 635 50.91 26.85 -26.31
N ARG A 636 51.49 27.81 -27.06
CA ARG A 636 50.71 28.67 -27.99
C ARG A 636 49.91 27.74 -28.92
N SER A 637 48.66 27.93 -29.31
CA SER A 637 47.82 29.09 -29.65
C SER A 637 46.36 28.57 -29.62
N GLY A 638 45.30 29.27 -29.24
CA GLY A 638 44.91 30.65 -29.53
C GLY A 638 43.46 30.64 -30.04
N ARG A 639 42.49 30.70 -29.13
CA ARG A 639 41.24 31.49 -29.16
C ARG A 639 40.48 31.28 -27.87
#